data_AF-A0A8I0IFL0-F1
#
_entry.id   AF-A0A8I0IFL0-F1
#
_cell.length_a   1.000
_cell.length_b   1.000
_cell.length_c   1.000
_cell.angle_alpha   90.00
_cell.angle_beta   90.00
_cell.angle_gamma   90.00
#
_symmetry.space_group_name_H-M   'P 1'
#
loop_
_entity.id
_entity.type
_entity.pdbx_description
1 polymer ?
#
loop_
_entity_poly.entity_id
_entity_poly.type
_entity_poly.pdbx_seq_one_letter_code
_entity_poly.pdbx_strand_id
1 'polypeptide(L)'
;MTVFESPTLHPTRPSTSVDERLLVVPRRGRRIVSTLAAVVLGLSLVLWVGVGAHAAGNPSGTPTPVPSNGQPGPVPVTPTIRDVGDQDVNTVVVGGTGTSGATVRVLDPRVPSRALCEVTLPTGGTTGVPWSCTVTLEDGADQTLTVRDVTNSAVVGDAISAPFSVLGPPTVQGGPAVGGKVAGTAFAGARVTLDGGAAPVSVTADASGAWSAVLPSTTWPTGRYTVTASQSSGSVPAVPRSSTSTGVTVTIDRDPPAAPAVLSPRAGERFATQPLTFSGTGEDGATVTAYVDSTPVCQATVADGAWGCTSSDAALSDGEHVVQAAQIDSSVNVGPPSAGISITVTSSAAQPAPPSSSTAPAPTPGPGASGGPAVPTEPTPGTPGGTVPGDGSGGTPGDGGGGRSEAATPTTDSWAVATTFGRDLPSLGQTMGGTGWLLALGLAAAFVLLVVAPARLLATALRGRLVPRGPRLTGRNRRRELPTSFSTATLDPRLAAALTVTAGAAVVALAAGLDDEVRYARLFAGIVIGVALVNLLVVVVPTRLMGRAREREGRVRMSPRLLLVAVVACAVTRLLGLDPPLVLGVVLVGSLAAAPRSPARHGRTDAVDDREAGLLALVQVVTLVAVSAAAWAVHGALPATGGFVTELALETSATVCLTGLGSLVLALVPLSSLPGRRIWAWSRPLHVGLSVVGVAAAAAVLTGGSSSFPVGGAVVAAAVTAGLCLAVWLWTSFVEITPDDA
;
A
#
# COMPACT_ATOMS: atom_id res chain seq x y z
N MET A 1 -10.19 -57.04 56.74
CA MET A 1 -9.03 -57.85 56.31
C MET A 1 -9.16 -58.08 54.81
N THR A 2 -8.06 -58.20 54.08
CA THR A 2 -7.95 -58.29 52.60
C THR A 2 -8.83 -59.42 52.00
N VAL A 3 -9.24 -59.42 50.72
CA VAL A 3 -8.42 -59.47 49.48
C VAL A 3 -9.19 -58.92 48.24
N PHE A 4 -8.42 -58.61 47.18
CA PHE A 4 -8.78 -58.14 45.83
C PHE A 4 -9.96 -58.83 45.11
N GLU A 5 -10.62 -58.08 44.22
CA GLU A 5 -11.26 -58.61 43.01
C GLU A 5 -11.28 -57.58 41.86
N SER A 6 -11.11 -58.05 40.61
CA SER A 6 -11.22 -57.28 39.37
C SER A 6 -12.25 -57.94 38.45
N PRO A 7 -13.04 -57.18 37.66
CA PRO A 7 -13.82 -57.78 36.56
C PRO A 7 -13.47 -57.22 35.16
N THR A 8 -13.64 -58.09 34.16
CA THR A 8 -13.40 -57.85 32.73
C THR A 8 -14.68 -57.50 31.94
N LEU A 9 -14.53 -57.26 30.62
CA LEU A 9 -15.42 -56.51 29.73
C LEU A 9 -16.63 -57.27 29.11
N HIS A 10 -17.77 -56.54 29.03
CA HIS A 10 -18.76 -56.49 27.92
C HIS A 10 -19.54 -57.77 27.49
N PRO A 11 -20.57 -57.68 26.58
CA PRO A 11 -21.34 -56.51 26.08
C PRO A 11 -22.89 -56.70 26.13
N THR A 12 -23.68 -55.64 25.87
CA THR A 12 -25.08 -55.79 25.38
C THR A 12 -25.51 -54.71 24.36
N ARG A 13 -26.14 -55.17 23.27
CA ARG A 13 -27.04 -54.44 22.34
C ARG A 13 -28.48 -54.48 22.91
N PRO A 14 -29.57 -53.96 22.27
CA PRO A 14 -29.70 -53.14 21.06
C PRO A 14 -30.69 -51.95 21.20
N SER A 15 -30.97 -51.21 20.12
CA SER A 15 -32.31 -51.12 19.47
C SER A 15 -32.53 -49.79 18.74
N THR A 16 -33.31 -49.86 17.66
CA THR A 16 -33.64 -48.76 16.75
C THR A 16 -35.08 -48.30 16.94
N SER A 17 -35.31 -46.99 17.01
CA SER A 17 -36.63 -46.40 16.73
C SER A 17 -36.50 -45.25 15.75
N VAL A 18 -37.24 -45.33 14.65
CA VAL A 18 -37.38 -44.28 13.63
C VAL A 18 -38.56 -43.39 14.03
N ASP A 19 -38.40 -42.06 13.96
CA ASP A 19 -39.50 -41.11 14.15
C ASP A 19 -39.49 -40.09 13.00
N GLU A 20 -40.43 -40.25 12.06
CA GLU A 20 -40.61 -39.35 10.92
C GLU A 20 -41.43 -38.13 11.31
N ARG A 21 -40.83 -36.93 11.24
CA ARG A 21 -41.59 -35.66 11.27
C ARG A 21 -41.17 -34.69 10.17
N LEU A 22 -41.85 -34.84 9.03
CA LEU A 22 -42.38 -33.79 8.14
C LEU A 22 -41.61 -32.45 8.06
N LEU A 23 -40.91 -32.29 6.93
CA LEU A 23 -40.29 -31.04 6.48
C LEU A 23 -41.32 -29.94 6.14
N VAL A 24 -41.75 -29.16 7.13
CA VAL A 24 -42.39 -27.85 6.87
C VAL A 24 -41.32 -26.77 6.69
N VAL A 25 -40.92 -26.53 5.45
CA VAL A 25 -39.99 -25.44 5.10
C VAL A 25 -40.75 -24.10 5.14
N PRO A 26 -40.40 -23.14 6.03
CA PRO A 26 -41.13 -21.88 6.14
C PRO A 26 -40.89 -20.99 4.90
N ARG A 27 -41.96 -20.72 4.15
CA ARG A 27 -41.99 -19.95 2.89
C ARG A 27 -41.43 -18.52 2.98
N ARG A 28 -41.15 -17.97 4.18
CA ARG A 28 -40.58 -16.63 4.39
C ARG A 28 -39.14 -16.47 3.88
N GLY A 29 -38.32 -17.53 3.88
CA GLY A 29 -36.92 -17.43 3.44
C GLY A 29 -36.72 -17.07 1.96
N ARG A 30 -37.66 -17.48 1.08
CA ARG A 30 -37.55 -17.29 -0.38
C ARG A 30 -37.72 -15.81 -0.80
N ARG A 31 -38.52 -15.02 -0.07
CA ARG A 31 -38.79 -13.59 -0.37
C ARG A 31 -37.63 -12.65 -0.01
N ILE A 32 -36.71 -13.07 0.85
CA ILE A 32 -35.59 -12.23 1.33
C ILE A 32 -34.36 -12.41 0.43
N VAL A 33 -34.14 -13.61 -0.10
CA VAL A 33 -33.13 -13.84 -1.15
C VAL A 33 -33.47 -13.03 -2.41
N SER A 34 -34.75 -12.94 -2.78
CA SER A 34 -35.18 -12.11 -3.92
C SER A 34 -35.04 -10.61 -3.69
N THR A 35 -35.24 -10.08 -2.48
CA THR A 35 -35.06 -8.63 -2.23
C THR A 35 -33.59 -8.23 -2.12
N LEU A 36 -32.72 -9.07 -1.54
CA LEU A 36 -31.27 -8.84 -1.58
C LEU A 36 -30.70 -9.00 -3.00
N ALA A 37 -31.17 -9.98 -3.78
CA ALA A 37 -30.85 -10.07 -5.20
C ALA A 37 -31.32 -8.83 -5.98
N ALA A 38 -32.52 -8.29 -5.69
CA ALA A 38 -33.02 -7.07 -6.31
C ALA A 38 -32.24 -5.81 -5.92
N VAL A 39 -31.67 -5.72 -4.71
CA VAL A 39 -30.78 -4.62 -4.31
C VAL A 39 -29.42 -4.73 -4.99
N VAL A 40 -28.88 -5.95 -5.15
CA VAL A 40 -27.64 -6.18 -5.91
C VAL A 40 -27.85 -5.90 -7.41
N LEU A 41 -28.97 -6.35 -7.99
CA LEU A 41 -29.38 -6.00 -9.35
C LEU A 41 -29.64 -4.49 -9.50
N GLY A 42 -30.25 -3.84 -8.52
CA GLY A 42 -30.53 -2.40 -8.55
C GLY A 42 -29.24 -1.58 -8.56
N LEU A 43 -28.24 -1.97 -7.76
CA LEU A 43 -26.93 -1.29 -7.74
C LEU A 43 -26.16 -1.50 -9.06
N SER A 44 -26.23 -2.69 -9.66
CA SER A 44 -25.62 -2.93 -10.97
C SER A 44 -26.41 -2.28 -12.12
N LEU A 45 -27.73 -2.14 -12.02
CA LEU A 45 -28.55 -1.43 -13.01
C LEU A 45 -28.30 0.09 -12.98
N VAL A 46 -28.09 0.69 -11.81
CA VAL A 46 -27.72 2.12 -11.68
C VAL A 46 -26.34 2.40 -12.29
N LEU A 47 -25.41 1.44 -12.25
CA LEU A 47 -24.13 1.52 -12.98
C LEU A 47 -24.27 1.22 -14.48
N TRP A 48 -25.35 0.58 -14.91
CA TRP A 48 -25.64 0.27 -16.32
C TRP A 48 -26.35 1.43 -17.05
N VAL A 49 -27.26 2.14 -16.38
CA VAL A 49 -28.07 3.23 -16.96
C VAL A 49 -27.23 4.46 -17.35
N GLY A 50 -25.97 4.56 -16.90
CA GLY A 50 -25.01 5.56 -17.37
C GLY A 50 -24.43 5.29 -18.78
N VAL A 51 -24.61 4.09 -19.34
CA VAL A 51 -24.04 3.68 -20.64
C VAL A 51 -25.20 3.35 -21.60
N GLY A 52 -25.93 4.40 -22.01
CA GLY A 52 -27.28 4.24 -22.56
C GLY A 52 -27.67 5.12 -23.75
N ALA A 53 -26.72 5.72 -24.48
CA ALA A 53 -26.98 6.31 -25.81
C ALA A 53 -25.67 6.62 -26.56
N HIS A 54 -25.27 5.76 -27.52
CA HIS A 54 -24.60 6.08 -28.81
C HIS A 54 -24.10 4.78 -29.50
N ALA A 55 -25.00 3.88 -29.88
CA ALA A 55 -24.71 2.78 -30.83
C ALA A 55 -26.00 2.10 -31.34
N ALA A 56 -26.67 2.73 -32.32
CA ALA A 56 -27.74 2.09 -33.09
C ALA A 56 -27.73 2.58 -34.55
N GLY A 57 -26.57 2.41 -35.21
CA GLY A 57 -26.49 2.49 -36.67
C GLY A 57 -26.94 1.18 -37.28
N ASN A 58 -27.86 1.22 -38.25
CA ASN A 58 -28.42 0.03 -38.90
C ASN A 58 -27.32 -0.84 -39.56
N PRO A 59 -27.44 -2.18 -39.53
CA PRO A 59 -26.69 -3.05 -40.40
C PRO A 59 -27.29 -2.97 -41.81
N SER A 60 -26.67 -2.18 -42.70
CA SER A 60 -27.02 -2.15 -44.12
C SER A 60 -25.80 -1.79 -44.95
N GLY A 61 -25.42 -2.69 -45.86
CA GLY A 61 -24.26 -2.53 -46.73
C GLY A 61 -22.99 -3.19 -46.17
N THR A 62 -22.89 -4.51 -46.29
CA THR A 62 -21.58 -5.15 -46.46
C THR A 62 -21.09 -4.77 -47.85
N PRO A 63 -20.02 -3.96 -48.04
CA PRO A 63 -19.38 -3.89 -49.34
C PRO A 63 -18.75 -5.27 -49.59
N THR A 64 -19.24 -5.97 -50.61
CA THR A 64 -18.60 -7.17 -51.13
C THR A 64 -17.12 -6.85 -51.37
N PRO A 65 -16.15 -7.61 -50.84
CA PRO A 65 -14.76 -7.35 -51.14
C PRO A 65 -14.54 -7.56 -52.64
N VAL A 66 -14.26 -6.47 -53.36
CA VAL A 66 -13.74 -6.55 -54.72
C VAL A 66 -12.43 -7.33 -54.64
N PRO A 67 -12.22 -8.38 -55.44
CA PRO A 67 -10.94 -9.06 -55.46
C PRO A 67 -9.89 -8.08 -56.00
N SER A 68 -9.08 -7.52 -55.10
CA SER A 68 -7.95 -6.69 -55.51
C SER A 68 -6.98 -7.58 -56.25
N ASN A 69 -6.75 -7.29 -57.53
CA ASN A 69 -5.76 -8.00 -58.33
C ASN A 69 -4.40 -7.95 -57.62
N GLY A 70 -3.71 -9.09 -57.66
CA GLY A 70 -2.61 -9.36 -56.74
C GLY A 70 -1.42 -8.44 -56.94
N GLN A 71 -1.07 -7.73 -55.86
CA GLN A 71 0.32 -7.45 -55.55
C GLN A 71 0.63 -8.25 -54.27
N PRO A 72 1.65 -9.14 -54.26
CA PRO A 72 2.02 -9.84 -53.04
C PRO A 72 2.31 -8.82 -51.94
N GLY A 73 1.80 -9.08 -50.72
CA GLY A 73 2.24 -8.34 -49.54
C GLY A 73 3.77 -8.44 -49.41
N PRO A 74 4.44 -7.44 -48.81
CA PRO A 74 5.89 -7.49 -48.64
C PRO A 74 6.27 -8.80 -47.95
N VAL A 75 7.19 -9.55 -48.58
CA VAL A 75 7.64 -10.84 -48.03
C VAL A 75 8.18 -10.61 -46.62
N PRO A 76 7.64 -11.28 -45.58
CA PRO A 76 8.13 -11.11 -44.22
C PRO A 76 9.63 -11.39 -44.14
N VAL A 77 10.38 -10.45 -43.57
CA VAL A 77 11.81 -10.60 -43.30
C VAL A 77 12.02 -10.68 -41.80
N THR A 78 12.93 -11.55 -41.37
CA THR A 78 13.40 -11.55 -39.98
C THR A 78 13.86 -10.14 -39.63
N PRO A 79 13.44 -9.58 -38.47
CA PRO A 79 13.95 -8.30 -38.02
C PRO A 79 15.48 -8.39 -37.86
N THR A 80 16.13 -7.24 -37.81
CA THR A 80 17.52 -7.13 -37.35
C THR A 80 17.58 -6.15 -36.19
N ILE A 81 18.63 -6.28 -35.38
CA ILE A 81 19.04 -5.29 -34.39
C ILE A 81 20.52 -4.97 -34.67
N ARG A 82 20.86 -3.68 -34.64
CA ARG A 82 22.24 -3.21 -34.74
C ARG A 82 22.99 -3.56 -33.46
N ASP A 83 24.32 -3.58 -33.54
CA ASP A 83 25.13 -3.65 -32.34
C ASP A 83 24.81 -2.46 -31.43
N VAL A 84 24.61 -2.74 -30.15
CA VAL A 84 24.28 -1.76 -29.11
C VAL A 84 25.57 -1.16 -28.56
N GLY A 85 26.63 -1.97 -28.44
CA GLY A 85 27.86 -1.62 -27.72
C GLY A 85 27.63 -1.40 -26.21
N ASP A 86 28.72 -1.42 -25.44
CA ASP A 86 28.69 -1.16 -23.99
C ASP A 86 28.27 0.30 -23.69
N GLN A 87 27.44 0.49 -22.66
CA GLN A 87 26.77 1.76 -22.34
C GLN A 87 27.07 2.24 -20.91
N ASP A 88 27.47 3.51 -20.79
CA ASP A 88 27.71 4.20 -19.52
C ASP A 88 26.47 4.95 -18.99
N VAL A 89 25.32 4.79 -19.65
CA VAL A 89 24.01 5.36 -19.35
C VAL A 89 22.90 4.30 -19.48
N ASN A 90 21.84 4.40 -18.67
CA ASN A 90 20.70 3.47 -18.74
C ASN A 90 19.77 3.72 -19.93
N THR A 91 19.76 4.93 -20.51
CA THR A 91 18.83 5.32 -21.59
C THR A 91 19.56 5.28 -22.92
N VAL A 92 19.19 4.31 -23.76
CA VAL A 92 19.94 3.92 -24.97
C VAL A 92 19.01 3.98 -26.19
N VAL A 93 19.50 4.42 -27.34
CA VAL A 93 18.75 4.35 -28.61
C VAL A 93 19.17 3.08 -29.34
N VAL A 94 18.23 2.14 -29.47
CA VAL A 94 18.42 0.89 -30.22
C VAL A 94 17.67 0.95 -31.54
N GLY A 95 18.13 0.20 -32.54
CA GLY A 95 17.52 0.22 -33.87
C GLY A 95 18.00 -0.91 -34.76
N GLY A 96 17.38 -1.03 -35.92
CA GLY A 96 17.59 -2.16 -36.83
C GLY A 96 16.75 -2.03 -38.09
N THR A 97 16.38 -3.17 -38.68
CA THR A 97 15.47 -3.25 -39.83
C THR A 97 14.36 -4.28 -39.61
N GLY A 98 13.29 -4.22 -40.40
CA GLY A 98 12.18 -5.17 -40.35
C GLY A 98 11.27 -5.13 -41.58
N THR A 99 10.14 -5.83 -41.50
CA THR A 99 9.13 -5.88 -42.57
C THR A 99 8.36 -4.57 -42.68
N SER A 100 8.11 -4.06 -43.89
CA SER A 100 7.31 -2.85 -44.10
C SER A 100 5.87 -3.04 -43.61
N GLY A 101 5.35 -2.11 -42.81
CA GLY A 101 4.02 -2.20 -42.21
C GLY A 101 3.92 -3.13 -40.99
N ALA A 102 4.99 -3.81 -40.60
CA ALA A 102 4.99 -4.68 -39.42
C ALA A 102 5.31 -3.89 -38.13
N THR A 103 4.83 -4.40 -37.02
CA THR A 103 5.16 -3.91 -35.69
C THR A 103 6.29 -4.75 -35.08
N VAL A 104 7.36 -4.07 -34.68
CA VAL A 104 8.55 -4.66 -34.07
C VAL A 104 8.61 -4.27 -32.60
N ARG A 105 8.81 -5.25 -31.72
CA ARG A 105 8.85 -5.10 -30.27
C ARG A 105 10.23 -5.50 -29.73
N VAL A 106 10.85 -4.62 -28.95
CA VAL A 106 12.12 -4.91 -28.24
C VAL A 106 11.76 -5.40 -26.84
N LEU A 107 12.29 -6.55 -26.45
CA LEU A 107 11.98 -7.23 -25.18
C LEU A 107 13.05 -6.95 -24.12
N ASP A 108 12.61 -6.86 -22.86
CA ASP A 108 13.48 -6.63 -21.70
C ASP A 108 14.39 -7.87 -21.47
N PRO A 109 15.74 -7.71 -21.36
CA PRO A 109 16.68 -8.82 -21.16
C PRO A 109 16.39 -9.65 -19.90
N ARG A 110 15.84 -9.03 -18.85
CA ARG A 110 15.55 -9.68 -17.56
C ARG A 110 14.13 -10.23 -17.52
N VAL A 111 13.21 -9.60 -18.25
CA VAL A 111 11.80 -9.98 -18.30
C VAL A 111 11.34 -10.10 -19.76
N PRO A 112 11.63 -11.22 -20.47
CA PRO A 112 11.35 -11.34 -21.91
C PRO A 112 9.88 -11.22 -22.34
N SER A 113 8.93 -11.17 -21.39
CA SER A 113 7.52 -10.85 -21.66
C SER A 113 7.23 -9.33 -21.71
N ARG A 114 8.10 -8.49 -21.16
CA ARG A 114 7.96 -7.03 -21.11
C ARG A 114 8.54 -6.40 -22.38
N ALA A 115 7.76 -5.54 -23.02
CA ALA A 115 8.25 -4.66 -24.07
C ALA A 115 9.01 -3.48 -23.45
N LEU A 116 10.25 -3.23 -23.88
CA LEU A 116 10.96 -1.98 -23.62
C LEU A 116 10.51 -0.88 -24.59
N CYS A 117 10.24 -1.25 -25.84
CA CYS A 117 9.65 -0.37 -26.85
C CYS A 117 8.89 -1.17 -27.90
N GLU A 118 8.02 -0.48 -28.64
CA GLU A 118 7.30 -1.04 -29.78
C GLU A 118 7.19 0.01 -30.89
N VAL A 119 7.51 -0.38 -32.12
CA VAL A 119 7.60 0.52 -33.29
C VAL A 119 6.85 -0.13 -34.45
N THR A 120 5.90 0.58 -35.04
CA THR A 120 5.25 0.15 -36.29
C THR A 120 5.98 0.77 -37.47
N LEU A 121 6.49 -0.07 -38.37
CA LEU A 121 7.35 0.34 -39.47
C LEU A 121 6.51 0.93 -40.63
N PRO A 122 6.96 1.99 -41.31
CA PRO A 122 6.25 2.58 -42.44
C PRO A 122 5.87 1.57 -43.53
N THR A 123 4.65 1.72 -44.07
CA THR A 123 4.15 0.98 -45.24
C THR A 123 4.66 1.60 -46.54
N GLY A 124 5.17 0.77 -47.46
CA GLY A 124 5.59 1.20 -48.81
C GLY A 124 7.11 1.19 -49.05
N GLY A 125 7.91 0.73 -48.08
CA GLY A 125 9.33 0.46 -48.28
C GLY A 125 9.58 -0.93 -48.89
N THR A 126 10.72 -1.09 -49.55
CA THR A 126 11.26 -2.41 -49.91
C THR A 126 11.76 -3.15 -48.65
N THR A 127 12.16 -4.42 -48.80
CA THR A 127 12.62 -5.29 -47.71
C THR A 127 13.68 -4.64 -46.81
N GLY A 128 13.47 -4.67 -45.49
CA GLY A 128 14.43 -4.13 -44.51
C GLY A 128 14.22 -2.66 -44.16
N VAL A 129 12.97 -2.26 -43.89
CA VAL A 129 12.64 -0.89 -43.45
C VAL A 129 13.29 -0.61 -42.09
N PRO A 130 14.00 0.52 -41.91
CA PRO A 130 14.69 0.82 -40.67
C PRO A 130 13.73 1.21 -39.54
N TRP A 131 14.09 0.86 -38.31
CA TRP A 131 13.40 1.26 -37.09
C TRP A 131 14.41 1.69 -36.02
N SER A 132 13.96 2.53 -35.09
CA SER A 132 14.71 2.91 -33.90
C SER A 132 13.78 3.31 -32.76
N CYS A 133 14.16 3.04 -31.52
CA CYS A 133 13.46 3.48 -30.33
C CYS A 133 14.44 3.76 -29.18
N THR A 134 14.02 4.57 -28.22
CA THR A 134 14.72 4.74 -26.94
C THR A 134 14.24 3.66 -25.98
N VAL A 135 15.17 2.99 -25.30
CA VAL A 135 14.92 2.01 -24.25
C VAL A 135 15.66 2.40 -22.97
N THR A 136 15.11 2.05 -21.82
CA THR A 136 15.80 2.17 -20.52
C THR A 136 16.18 0.77 -20.04
N LEU A 137 17.46 0.57 -19.76
CA LEU A 137 18.06 -0.72 -19.43
C LEU A 137 18.64 -0.70 -18.01
N GLU A 138 18.46 -1.80 -17.27
CA GLU A 138 19.05 -1.95 -15.94
C GLU A 138 20.55 -2.25 -16.02
N ASP A 139 21.30 -1.79 -15.02
CA ASP A 139 22.75 -2.03 -14.90
C ASP A 139 23.09 -3.53 -14.85
N GLY A 140 24.04 -3.98 -15.65
CA GLY A 140 24.48 -5.38 -15.71
C GLY A 140 25.39 -5.68 -16.92
N ALA A 141 26.20 -6.74 -16.79
CA ALA A 141 27.09 -7.22 -17.85
C ALA A 141 26.41 -8.25 -18.78
N ASP A 142 26.98 -8.43 -19.97
CA ASP A 142 26.66 -9.50 -20.93
C ASP A 142 25.16 -9.65 -21.27
N GLN A 143 24.44 -8.53 -21.28
CA GLN A 143 23.02 -8.46 -21.60
C GLN A 143 22.80 -8.60 -23.12
N THR A 144 21.66 -9.16 -23.51
CA THR A 144 21.25 -9.25 -24.92
C THR A 144 19.81 -8.78 -25.07
N LEU A 145 19.53 -8.05 -26.15
CA LEU A 145 18.17 -7.63 -26.50
C LEU A 145 17.57 -8.58 -27.52
N THR A 146 16.33 -9.00 -27.26
CA THR A 146 15.54 -9.79 -28.22
C THR A 146 14.54 -8.87 -28.92
N VAL A 147 14.45 -8.98 -30.24
CA VAL A 147 13.59 -8.18 -31.11
C VAL A 147 12.65 -9.11 -31.87
N ARG A 148 11.34 -8.90 -31.70
CA ARG A 148 10.28 -9.74 -32.27
C ARG A 148 9.40 -8.93 -33.21
N ASP A 149 9.19 -9.42 -34.43
CA ASP A 149 8.11 -8.94 -35.30
C ASP A 149 6.80 -9.56 -34.80
N VAL A 150 5.94 -8.77 -34.14
CA VAL A 150 4.68 -9.28 -33.58
C VAL A 150 3.62 -9.51 -34.66
N THR A 151 3.74 -8.83 -35.81
CA THR A 151 2.81 -8.96 -36.95
C THR A 151 3.03 -10.26 -37.72
N ASN A 152 4.29 -10.69 -37.86
CA ASN A 152 4.69 -11.85 -38.67
C ASN A 152 5.31 -12.99 -37.83
N SER A 153 5.14 -12.98 -36.51
CA SER A 153 5.73 -13.93 -35.54
C SER A 153 5.52 -15.43 -35.83
N ALA A 154 4.52 -15.79 -36.66
CA ALA A 154 4.30 -17.16 -37.11
C ALA A 154 5.15 -17.59 -38.32
N VAL A 155 5.86 -16.64 -38.96
CA VAL A 155 6.58 -16.81 -40.23
C VAL A 155 8.05 -16.41 -40.12
N VAL A 156 8.37 -15.42 -39.28
CA VAL A 156 9.75 -14.96 -39.04
C VAL A 156 10.16 -15.18 -37.59
N GLY A 157 11.44 -15.48 -37.37
CA GLY A 157 12.01 -15.65 -36.03
C GLY A 157 12.37 -14.33 -35.36
N ASP A 158 12.81 -14.41 -34.11
CA ASP A 158 13.37 -13.27 -33.38
C ASP A 158 14.80 -12.95 -33.84
N ALA A 159 15.21 -11.70 -33.64
CA ALA A 159 16.61 -11.29 -33.70
C ALA A 159 17.15 -11.04 -32.29
N ILE A 160 18.42 -11.39 -32.07
CA ILE A 160 19.11 -11.19 -30.79
C ILE A 160 20.34 -10.32 -31.05
N SER A 161 20.60 -9.34 -30.19
CA SER A 161 21.79 -8.48 -30.29
C SER A 161 23.08 -9.23 -29.99
N ALA A 162 24.23 -8.62 -30.33
CA ALA A 162 25.48 -8.95 -29.66
C ALA A 162 25.33 -8.74 -28.13
N PRO A 163 26.12 -9.46 -27.29
CA PRO A 163 26.16 -9.19 -25.87
C PRO A 163 26.80 -7.82 -25.60
N PHE A 164 26.22 -7.06 -24.67
CA PHE A 164 26.70 -5.74 -24.27
C PHE A 164 26.45 -5.50 -22.77
N SER A 165 27.17 -4.56 -22.19
CA SER A 165 27.05 -4.20 -20.78
C SER A 165 26.44 -2.81 -20.60
N VAL A 166 25.76 -2.59 -19.48
CA VAL A 166 25.21 -1.29 -19.08
C VAL A 166 25.65 -0.98 -17.65
N LEU A 167 26.19 0.21 -17.41
CA LEU A 167 26.41 0.75 -16.07
C LEU A 167 26.16 2.26 -16.08
N GLY A 168 24.93 2.65 -15.78
CA GLY A 168 24.50 4.04 -15.78
C GLY A 168 24.94 4.86 -14.57
N PRO A 169 24.61 6.17 -14.53
CA PRO A 169 24.99 7.04 -13.43
C PRO A 169 24.31 6.64 -12.11
N PRO A 170 25.02 6.70 -10.96
CA PRO A 170 24.41 6.55 -9.64
C PRO A 170 23.56 7.79 -9.29
N THR A 171 22.64 7.68 -8.33
CA THR A 171 21.85 8.81 -7.84
C THR A 171 22.50 9.46 -6.62
N VAL A 172 22.30 10.77 -6.44
CA VAL A 172 22.66 11.54 -5.24
C VAL A 172 21.39 12.15 -4.65
N GLN A 173 21.21 12.05 -3.34
CA GLN A 173 20.12 12.72 -2.61
C GLN A 173 20.55 14.14 -2.20
N GLY A 174 19.65 15.11 -2.39
CA GLY A 174 19.92 16.53 -2.14
C GLY A 174 19.36 17.07 -0.82
N GLY A 175 19.67 18.33 -0.53
CA GLY A 175 19.20 19.04 0.66
C GLY A 175 20.30 19.38 1.66
N PRO A 176 19.94 19.71 2.92
CA PRO A 176 20.91 19.94 3.98
C PRO A 176 21.60 18.64 4.38
N ALA A 177 22.93 18.63 4.32
CA ALA A 177 23.76 17.49 4.71
C ALA A 177 24.26 17.67 6.15
N VAL A 178 23.51 17.11 7.11
CA VAL A 178 23.88 17.01 8.53
C VAL A 178 25.31 16.47 8.66
N GLY A 179 26.22 17.30 9.19
CA GLY A 179 27.65 16.98 9.34
C GLY A 179 28.41 16.69 8.02
N GLY A 180 27.86 17.06 6.87
CA GLY A 180 28.40 16.72 5.55
C GLY A 180 28.12 15.28 5.10
N LYS A 181 27.09 14.61 5.64
CA LYS A 181 26.67 13.28 5.19
C LYS A 181 25.79 13.37 3.93
N VAL A 182 26.16 12.65 2.88
CA VAL A 182 25.41 12.51 1.62
C VAL A 182 25.08 11.04 1.37
N ALA A 183 23.95 10.75 0.74
CA ALA A 183 23.49 9.40 0.43
C ALA A 183 22.91 9.30 -0.99
N GLY A 184 22.68 8.08 -1.45
CA GLY A 184 22.09 7.81 -2.77
C GLY A 184 22.01 6.32 -3.08
N THR A 185 21.75 6.02 -4.35
CA THR A 185 21.74 4.66 -4.90
C THR A 185 22.77 4.49 -6.02
N ALA A 186 23.19 3.26 -6.24
CA ALA A 186 24.14 2.83 -7.27
C ALA A 186 23.93 1.33 -7.54
N PHE A 187 24.66 0.77 -8.50
CA PHE A 187 24.73 -0.67 -8.69
C PHE A 187 25.28 -1.37 -7.44
N ALA A 188 24.72 -2.52 -7.07
CA ALA A 188 25.08 -3.22 -5.84
C ALA A 188 26.58 -3.59 -5.81
N GLY A 189 27.28 -3.21 -4.73
CA GLY A 189 28.72 -3.41 -4.60
C GLY A 189 29.61 -2.48 -5.46
N ALA A 190 29.04 -1.55 -6.24
CA ALA A 190 29.82 -0.61 -7.04
C ALA A 190 30.56 0.43 -6.17
N ARG A 191 31.70 0.91 -6.66
CA ARG A 191 32.42 2.06 -6.11
C ARG A 191 31.83 3.34 -6.68
N VAL A 192 31.12 4.08 -5.84
CA VAL A 192 30.65 5.44 -6.13
C VAL A 192 31.78 6.42 -5.84
N THR A 193 31.97 7.39 -6.73
CA THR A 193 32.91 8.50 -6.58
C THR A 193 32.17 9.82 -6.73
N LEU A 194 32.17 10.61 -5.65
CA LEU A 194 31.55 11.92 -5.55
C LEU A 194 32.53 13.02 -5.96
N ASP A 195 32.03 14.02 -6.67
CA ASP A 195 32.74 15.25 -7.05
C ASP A 195 31.77 16.44 -6.87
N GLY A 196 32.30 17.66 -6.78
CA GLY A 196 31.54 18.89 -6.63
C GLY A 196 32.40 20.14 -6.48
N GLY A 197 33.61 20.14 -7.06
CA GLY A 197 34.58 21.24 -6.96
C GLY A 197 35.48 21.17 -5.72
N ALA A 198 35.43 20.08 -4.97
CA ALA A 198 36.28 19.76 -3.83
C ALA A 198 36.94 18.38 -4.05
N ALA A 199 37.81 17.94 -3.12
CA ALA A 199 38.51 16.67 -3.27
C ALA A 199 37.52 15.49 -3.40
N PRO A 200 37.64 14.63 -4.44
CA PRO A 200 36.70 13.53 -4.66
C PRO A 200 36.65 12.54 -3.50
N VAL A 201 35.45 12.04 -3.21
CA VAL A 201 35.20 11.08 -2.11
C VAL A 201 34.67 9.79 -2.70
N SER A 202 35.28 8.65 -2.36
CA SER A 202 34.83 7.32 -2.80
C SER A 202 34.17 6.53 -1.68
N VAL A 203 33.06 5.87 -1.99
CA VAL A 203 32.34 4.94 -1.12
C VAL A 203 31.92 3.71 -1.93
N THR A 204 31.67 2.58 -1.28
CA THR A 204 31.11 1.38 -1.92
C THR A 204 29.64 1.25 -1.56
N ALA A 205 28.78 1.00 -2.54
CA ALA A 205 27.38 0.70 -2.31
C ALA A 205 27.20 -0.70 -1.70
N ASP A 206 26.18 -0.86 -0.85
CA ASP A 206 25.87 -2.14 -0.22
C ASP A 206 25.19 -3.13 -1.20
N ALA A 207 24.81 -4.30 -0.69
CA ALA A 207 24.15 -5.35 -1.47
C ALA A 207 22.74 -4.97 -1.98
N SER A 208 22.14 -3.88 -1.46
CA SER A 208 20.88 -3.31 -1.95
C SER A 208 21.09 -2.15 -2.93
N GLY A 209 22.34 -1.76 -3.19
CA GLY A 209 22.68 -0.59 -4.02
C GLY A 209 22.63 0.74 -3.26
N ALA A 210 22.32 0.74 -1.96
CA ALA A 210 22.32 1.96 -1.15
C ALA A 210 23.76 2.35 -0.75
N TRP A 211 24.04 3.65 -0.70
CA TRP A 211 25.32 4.16 -0.21
C TRP A 211 25.15 5.42 0.64
N SER A 212 26.09 5.66 1.56
CA SER A 212 26.22 6.95 2.24
C SER A 212 27.68 7.29 2.52
N ALA A 213 28.10 8.50 2.17
CA ALA A 213 29.45 9.01 2.40
C ALA A 213 29.40 10.17 3.40
N VAL A 214 30.46 10.32 4.20
CA VAL A 214 30.71 11.53 4.98
C VAL A 214 31.79 12.33 4.26
N LEU A 215 31.44 13.55 3.85
CA LEU A 215 32.36 14.46 3.18
C LEU A 215 33.35 15.03 4.23
N PRO A 216 34.68 14.89 4.06
CA PRO A 216 35.64 15.35 5.06
C PRO A 216 35.65 16.87 5.23
N SER A 217 35.60 17.38 6.46
CA SER A 217 35.58 18.83 6.75
C SER A 217 36.80 19.60 6.24
N THR A 218 37.95 18.93 6.07
CA THR A 218 39.19 19.51 5.54
C THR A 218 39.12 19.86 4.05
N THR A 219 38.18 19.28 3.32
CA THR A 219 38.02 19.46 1.86
C THR A 219 36.63 19.91 1.47
N TRP A 220 35.63 19.63 2.31
CA TRP A 220 34.23 20.04 2.21
C TRP A 220 33.80 20.78 3.50
N PRO A 221 34.29 22.01 3.75
CA PRO A 221 33.86 22.86 4.87
C PRO A 221 32.38 23.27 4.78
N THR A 222 31.92 24.10 5.71
CA THR A 222 30.60 24.77 5.64
C THR A 222 30.47 25.52 4.31
N GLY A 223 29.37 25.30 3.58
CA GLY A 223 29.18 25.85 2.25
C GLY A 223 28.12 25.15 1.41
N ARG A 224 27.87 25.68 0.21
CA ARG A 224 26.90 25.15 -0.76
C ARG A 224 27.63 24.55 -1.95
N TYR A 225 27.35 23.30 -2.26
CA TYR A 225 28.03 22.51 -3.29
C TYR A 225 27.03 21.96 -4.30
N THR A 226 27.49 21.74 -5.54
CA THR A 226 26.77 20.96 -6.55
C THR A 226 27.45 19.61 -6.67
N VAL A 227 26.94 18.62 -5.93
CA VAL A 227 27.51 17.28 -5.86
C VAL A 227 27.03 16.45 -7.05
N THR A 228 27.97 15.80 -7.72
CA THR A 228 27.75 14.79 -8.76
C THR A 228 28.38 13.47 -8.34
N ALA A 229 27.97 12.38 -8.98
CA ALA A 229 28.49 11.05 -8.72
C ALA A 229 28.73 10.26 -10.00
N SER A 230 29.76 9.41 -10.00
CA SER A 230 30.00 8.38 -11.03
C SER A 230 30.27 7.05 -10.33
N GLN A 231 30.00 5.92 -10.98
CA GLN A 231 30.23 4.59 -10.41
C GLN A 231 31.14 3.71 -11.28
N SER A 232 31.80 2.74 -10.67
CA SER A 232 32.47 1.63 -11.34
C SER A 232 32.24 0.32 -10.61
N SER A 233 32.11 -0.79 -11.34
CA SER A 233 31.78 -2.10 -10.78
C SER A 233 32.68 -3.20 -11.34
N GLY A 234 33.27 -4.02 -10.46
CA GLY A 234 34.02 -5.21 -10.87
C GLY A 234 33.13 -6.29 -11.53
N SER A 235 31.81 -6.22 -11.32
CA SER A 235 30.83 -7.12 -11.95
C SER A 235 30.35 -6.62 -13.32
N VAL A 236 30.74 -5.41 -13.75
CA VAL A 236 30.45 -4.87 -15.09
C VAL A 236 31.74 -4.31 -15.70
N PRO A 237 32.77 -5.14 -15.92
CA PRO A 237 34.12 -4.69 -16.27
C PRO A 237 34.23 -4.05 -17.66
N ALA A 238 33.29 -4.35 -18.57
CA ALA A 238 33.25 -3.76 -19.91
C ALA A 238 32.83 -2.28 -19.92
N VAL A 239 32.23 -1.79 -18.83
CA VAL A 239 31.98 -0.35 -18.60
C VAL A 239 32.83 0.11 -17.41
N PRO A 240 34.09 0.56 -17.62
CA PRO A 240 35.02 0.85 -16.53
C PRO A 240 34.55 1.97 -15.59
N ARG A 241 33.67 2.84 -16.08
CA ARG A 241 33.04 3.94 -15.33
C ARG A 241 31.73 4.33 -16.01
N SER A 242 30.71 4.63 -15.21
CA SER A 242 29.47 5.25 -15.69
C SER A 242 29.68 6.70 -16.12
N SER A 243 28.70 7.24 -16.85
CA SER A 243 28.47 8.68 -16.94
C SER A 243 28.24 9.30 -15.55
N THR A 244 28.36 10.62 -15.50
CA THR A 244 28.15 11.41 -14.28
C THR A 244 26.66 11.66 -14.04
N SER A 245 26.23 11.58 -12.78
CA SER A 245 24.87 11.91 -12.34
C SER A 245 24.49 13.35 -12.65
N THR A 246 23.18 13.63 -12.66
CA THR A 246 22.70 15.01 -12.52
C THR A 246 23.30 15.65 -11.26
N GLY A 247 23.71 16.91 -11.36
CA GLY A 247 24.26 17.66 -10.24
C GLY A 247 23.19 18.04 -9.23
N VAL A 248 23.47 17.78 -7.95
CA VAL A 248 22.52 17.96 -6.85
C VAL A 248 23.07 18.98 -5.86
N THR A 249 22.26 19.98 -5.53
CA THR A 249 22.66 20.99 -4.53
C THR A 249 22.63 20.39 -3.13
N VAL A 250 23.77 20.47 -2.44
CA VAL A 250 23.94 20.10 -1.04
C VAL A 250 24.41 21.33 -0.26
N THR A 251 23.74 21.64 0.84
CA THR A 251 24.23 22.64 1.80
C THR A 251 24.84 21.90 2.98
N ILE A 252 26.13 22.10 3.20
CA ILE A 252 26.87 21.58 4.36
C ILE A 252 26.95 22.70 5.38
N ASP A 253 26.52 22.40 6.59
CA ASP A 253 26.61 23.29 7.73
C ASP A 253 27.26 22.51 8.88
N ARG A 254 28.29 23.14 9.47
CA ARG A 254 29.11 22.59 10.56
C ARG A 254 29.34 23.64 11.66
N ASP A 255 28.67 24.79 11.58
CA ASP A 255 28.97 25.96 12.40
C ASP A 255 28.03 25.90 13.61
N PRO A 256 28.52 25.62 14.84
CA PRO A 256 27.61 25.44 15.97
C PRO A 256 26.92 26.75 16.35
N PRO A 257 25.64 26.69 16.77
CA PRO A 257 24.93 27.87 17.22
C PRO A 257 25.62 28.47 18.45
N ALA A 258 25.48 29.78 18.65
CA ALA A 258 26.02 30.45 19.84
C ALA A 258 25.40 29.91 21.15
N ALA A 259 25.99 30.24 22.31
CA ALA A 259 25.34 29.90 23.58
C ALA A 259 23.98 30.65 23.70
N PRO A 260 22.88 29.97 24.05
CA PRO A 260 21.60 30.63 24.29
C PRO A 260 21.67 31.45 25.58
N ALA A 261 20.89 32.52 25.67
CA ALA A 261 20.74 33.29 26.91
C ALA A 261 19.52 32.82 27.70
N VAL A 262 19.63 32.70 29.02
CA VAL A 262 18.49 32.50 29.93
C VAL A 262 18.12 33.86 30.52
N LEU A 263 16.88 34.31 30.28
CA LEU A 263 16.33 35.59 30.75
C LEU A 263 15.38 35.42 31.95
N SER A 264 14.77 34.25 32.08
CA SER A 264 14.03 33.79 33.25
C SER A 264 14.34 32.30 33.47
N PRO A 265 14.59 31.84 34.70
CA PRO A 265 14.69 32.64 35.93
C PRO A 265 15.94 33.54 35.96
N ARG A 266 15.93 34.55 36.85
CA ARG A 266 17.05 35.48 37.07
C ARG A 266 17.97 35.00 38.21
N ALA A 267 19.20 35.50 38.22
CA ALA A 267 20.17 35.17 39.27
C ALA A 267 19.68 35.59 40.67
N GLY A 268 19.69 34.66 41.61
CA GLY A 268 19.24 34.85 42.98
C GLY A 268 17.72 34.82 43.18
N GLU A 269 16.94 34.50 42.14
CA GLU A 269 15.49 34.41 42.22
C GLU A 269 15.04 33.22 43.08
N ARG A 270 13.93 33.37 43.81
CA ARG A 270 13.41 32.38 44.76
C ARG A 270 12.01 31.91 44.40
N PHE A 271 11.81 30.60 44.35
CA PHE A 271 10.57 29.96 43.92
C PHE A 271 9.92 29.19 45.06
N ALA A 272 8.71 29.62 45.45
CA ALA A 272 7.88 28.95 46.46
C ALA A 272 6.86 27.95 45.88
N THR A 273 6.79 27.85 44.55
CA THR A 273 5.78 27.12 43.78
C THR A 273 6.40 26.57 42.50
N GLN A 274 5.90 25.43 42.03
CA GLN A 274 6.35 24.73 40.82
C GLN A 274 5.13 24.33 39.97
N PRO A 275 5.25 24.09 38.65
CA PRO A 275 6.47 24.10 37.83
C PRO A 275 7.10 25.49 37.65
N LEU A 276 8.39 25.52 37.29
CA LEU A 276 9.11 26.75 36.95
C LEU A 276 8.98 27.03 35.44
N THR A 277 8.88 28.31 35.08
CA THR A 277 8.98 28.77 33.69
C THR A 277 10.40 29.22 33.38
N PHE A 278 10.92 28.79 32.23
CA PHE A 278 12.20 29.18 31.68
C PHE A 278 11.95 29.93 30.38
N SER A 279 12.67 31.01 30.14
CA SER A 279 12.60 31.75 28.88
C SER A 279 13.92 32.43 28.56
N GLY A 280 14.17 32.72 27.30
CA GLY A 280 15.44 33.29 26.87
C GLY A 280 15.51 33.61 25.39
N THR A 281 16.73 33.81 24.90
CA THR A 281 17.03 33.98 23.48
C THR A 281 17.94 32.88 22.95
N GLY A 282 17.87 32.64 21.64
CA GLY A 282 18.63 31.61 20.95
C GLY A 282 18.72 31.90 19.45
N GLU A 283 19.16 30.92 18.67
CA GLU A 283 19.20 30.99 17.21
C GLU A 283 17.88 30.51 16.61
N ASP A 284 17.32 31.23 15.63
CA ASP A 284 15.98 30.91 15.09
C ASP A 284 15.90 29.52 14.46
N GLY A 285 14.85 28.77 14.82
CA GLY A 285 14.67 27.38 14.40
C GLY A 285 15.54 26.37 15.17
N ALA A 286 16.50 26.83 15.99
CA ALA A 286 17.24 25.94 16.89
C ALA A 286 16.34 25.41 18.02
N THR A 287 16.78 24.30 18.61
CA THR A 287 16.13 23.64 19.74
C THR A 287 16.95 23.87 21.00
N VAL A 288 16.39 24.60 21.96
CA VAL A 288 16.99 24.86 23.27
C VAL A 288 16.49 23.82 24.27
N THR A 289 17.41 23.25 25.05
CA THR A 289 17.11 22.46 26.24
C THR A 289 17.56 23.23 27.48
N ALA A 290 16.65 23.43 28.42
CA ALA A 290 16.94 24.00 29.74
C ALA A 290 17.29 22.89 30.74
N TYR A 291 18.28 23.14 31.57
CA TYR A 291 18.83 22.23 32.57
C TYR A 291 18.81 22.86 33.95
N VAL A 292 18.57 22.04 34.97
CA VAL A 292 18.77 22.38 36.39
C VAL A 292 19.72 21.33 36.97
N ASP A 293 20.85 21.76 37.53
CA ASP A 293 21.92 20.90 38.03
C ASP A 293 22.35 19.82 37.02
N SER A 294 22.57 20.24 35.77
CA SER A 294 22.86 19.37 34.60
C SER A 294 21.75 18.37 34.22
N THR A 295 20.57 18.41 34.85
CA THR A 295 19.42 17.57 34.52
C THR A 295 18.47 18.32 33.58
N PRO A 296 18.10 17.79 32.39
CA PRO A 296 17.20 18.48 31.48
C PRO A 296 15.79 18.57 32.08
N VAL A 297 15.24 19.78 32.19
CA VAL A 297 13.93 20.05 32.80
C VAL A 297 12.85 20.41 31.80
N CYS A 298 13.21 21.06 30.69
CA CYS A 298 12.30 21.36 29.58
C CYS A 298 13.06 21.66 28.27
N GLN A 299 12.33 21.66 27.17
CA GLN A 299 12.86 21.87 25.81
C GLN A 299 11.90 22.79 25.03
N ALA A 300 12.45 23.66 24.20
CA ALA A 300 11.72 24.63 23.39
C ALA A 300 12.39 24.81 22.01
N THR A 301 11.60 25.15 20.99
CA THR A 301 12.15 25.68 19.73
C THR A 301 12.22 27.20 19.83
N VAL A 302 13.28 27.80 19.28
CA VAL A 302 13.43 29.25 19.18
C VAL A 302 12.59 29.76 18.00
N ALA A 303 11.81 30.83 18.23
CA ALA A 303 11.10 31.57 17.21
C ALA A 303 11.19 33.07 17.47
N ASP A 304 11.42 33.85 16.41
CA ASP A 304 11.66 35.30 16.45
C ASP A 304 12.76 35.68 17.47
N GLY A 305 13.82 34.87 17.54
CA GLY A 305 14.97 34.99 18.44
C GLY A 305 14.71 34.59 19.90
N ALA A 306 13.49 34.18 20.25
CA ALA A 306 13.06 33.90 21.62
C ALA A 306 12.62 32.44 21.84
N TRP A 307 12.78 31.94 23.07
CA TRP A 307 12.29 30.61 23.47
C TRP A 307 11.67 30.65 24.87
N GLY A 308 10.80 29.68 25.15
CA GLY A 308 10.24 29.48 26.49
C GLY A 308 9.66 28.08 26.70
N CYS A 309 9.85 27.53 27.89
CA CYS A 309 9.26 26.26 28.32
C CYS A 309 9.01 26.22 29.83
N THR A 310 8.22 25.25 30.29
CA THR A 310 7.98 24.99 31.71
C THR A 310 8.60 23.67 32.13
N SER A 311 9.17 23.58 33.34
CA SER A 311 9.72 22.31 33.86
C SER A 311 8.66 21.20 33.82
N SER A 312 9.09 19.99 33.46
CA SER A 312 8.26 18.78 33.63
C SER A 312 7.78 18.58 35.08
N ASP A 313 6.76 17.73 35.28
CA ASP A 313 6.10 17.48 36.59
C ASP A 313 7.02 16.90 37.69
N ALA A 314 8.31 16.69 37.43
CA ALA A 314 9.30 16.31 38.43
C ALA A 314 9.64 17.52 39.31
N ALA A 315 9.11 17.52 40.54
CA ALA A 315 9.38 18.58 41.49
C ALA A 315 10.88 18.66 41.84
N LEU A 316 11.46 19.86 41.68
CA LEU A 316 12.77 20.22 42.20
C LEU A 316 12.74 20.16 43.73
N SER A 317 13.84 19.75 44.35
CA SER A 317 14.00 19.75 45.80
C SER A 317 14.06 21.18 46.37
N ASP A 318 13.92 21.33 47.69
CA ASP A 318 14.27 22.58 48.35
C ASP A 318 15.81 22.73 48.40
N GLY A 319 16.34 23.88 47.98
CA GLY A 319 17.77 24.11 47.90
C GLY A 319 18.18 25.22 46.93
N GLU A 320 19.50 25.45 46.82
CA GLU A 320 20.10 26.22 45.73
C GLU A 320 20.31 25.30 44.52
N HIS A 321 19.99 25.81 43.32
CA HIS A 321 20.07 25.09 42.06
C HIS A 321 20.72 25.95 40.98
N VAL A 322 21.47 25.34 40.06
CA VAL A 322 22.09 26.03 38.92
C VAL A 322 21.31 25.76 37.63
N VAL A 323 20.78 26.82 37.03
CA VAL A 323 20.07 26.78 35.74
C VAL A 323 21.04 27.05 34.60
N GLN A 324 20.98 26.24 33.55
CA GLN A 324 21.69 26.44 32.28
C GLN A 324 20.77 26.14 31.09
N ALA A 325 21.13 26.61 29.90
CA ALA A 325 20.50 26.21 28.65
C ALA A 325 21.58 25.87 27.61
N ALA A 326 21.30 24.92 26.72
CA ALA A 326 22.14 24.62 25.55
C ALA A 326 21.23 24.47 24.32
N GLN A 327 21.73 24.80 23.13
CA GLN A 327 20.93 24.73 21.91
C GLN A 327 21.59 23.92 20.79
N ILE A 328 20.74 23.33 19.95
CA ILE A 328 21.12 22.52 18.79
C ILE A 328 20.41 23.13 17.58
N ASP A 329 21.14 23.43 16.51
CA ASP A 329 20.58 24.03 15.30
C ASP A 329 19.78 23.02 14.44
N SER A 330 19.26 23.48 13.29
CA SER A 330 18.55 22.62 12.33
C SER A 330 19.45 21.61 11.60
N SER A 331 20.76 21.82 11.63
CA SER A 331 21.83 20.99 11.04
C SER A 331 22.40 19.95 12.02
N VAL A 332 21.89 19.93 13.26
CA VAL A 332 22.31 19.09 14.40
C VAL A 332 23.70 19.43 14.95
N ASN A 333 24.21 20.65 14.73
CA ASN A 333 25.39 21.14 15.45
C ASN A 333 24.99 21.59 16.86
N VAL A 334 25.82 21.24 17.85
CA VAL A 334 25.54 21.51 19.28
C VAL A 334 26.35 22.71 19.75
N GLY A 335 25.66 23.78 20.13
CA GLY A 335 26.28 24.99 20.68
C GLY A 335 26.81 24.82 22.11
N PRO A 336 27.69 25.71 22.57
CA PRO A 336 28.12 25.73 23.97
C PRO A 336 26.94 26.06 24.91
N PRO A 337 26.98 25.58 26.18
CA PRO A 337 25.96 25.93 27.17
C PRO A 337 26.05 27.40 27.60
N SER A 338 24.93 27.93 28.08
CA SER A 338 24.83 29.24 28.71
C SER A 338 25.68 29.33 30.00
N ALA A 339 25.95 30.56 30.43
CA ALA A 339 26.35 30.79 31.82
C ALA A 339 25.32 30.19 32.79
N GLY A 340 25.80 29.66 33.91
CA GLY A 340 24.97 29.12 34.99
C GLY A 340 24.35 30.23 35.84
N ILE A 341 23.07 30.07 36.18
CA ILE A 341 22.30 31.01 37.00
C ILE A 341 21.83 30.31 38.28
N SER A 342 22.33 30.73 39.45
CA SER A 342 21.83 30.24 40.74
C SER A 342 20.41 30.74 41.02
N ILE A 343 19.53 29.83 41.43
CA ILE A 343 18.18 30.09 41.97
C ILE A 343 18.00 29.36 43.30
N THR A 344 16.97 29.71 44.09
CA THR A 344 16.59 28.94 45.29
C THR A 344 15.15 28.44 45.19
N VAL A 345 14.91 27.16 45.47
CA VAL A 345 13.57 26.56 45.58
C VAL A 345 13.25 26.33 47.07
N THR A 346 12.04 26.64 47.50
CA THR A 346 11.58 26.45 48.89
C THR A 346 10.13 26.00 48.97
N SER A 347 9.81 25.01 49.80
CA SER A 347 8.45 24.57 50.05
C SER A 347 7.78 25.41 51.13
N SER A 348 6.80 26.23 50.75
CA SER A 348 5.98 26.97 51.74
C SER A 348 4.87 26.06 52.26
N ALA A 349 5.17 25.31 53.33
CA ALA A 349 4.15 24.57 54.07
C ALA A 349 3.28 25.54 54.90
N ALA A 350 2.20 26.03 54.29
CA ALA A 350 1.20 26.84 54.98
C ALA A 350 0.44 25.99 56.02
N GLN A 351 0.93 25.96 57.26
CA GLN A 351 0.26 25.32 58.38
C GLN A 351 -0.97 26.15 58.81
N PRO A 352 -2.19 25.60 58.79
CA PRO A 352 -3.35 26.29 59.35
C PRO A 352 -3.23 26.39 60.87
N ALA A 353 -3.41 27.59 61.42
CA ALA A 353 -3.54 27.78 62.86
C ALA A 353 -4.87 27.15 63.36
N PRO A 354 -4.92 26.56 64.57
CA PRO A 354 -6.15 25.99 65.11
C PRO A 354 -7.19 27.08 65.43
N PRO A 355 -8.49 26.78 65.29
CA PRO A 355 -9.54 27.79 65.48
C PRO A 355 -9.78 28.11 66.97
N SER A 356 -9.65 29.38 67.33
CA SER A 356 -10.12 29.89 68.62
C SER A 356 -11.64 29.99 68.65
N SER A 357 -12.27 29.33 69.61
CA SER A 357 -13.71 29.39 69.83
C SER A 357 -14.12 30.70 70.52
N SER A 358 -15.01 31.48 69.90
CA SER A 358 -15.82 32.47 70.62
C SER A 358 -17.22 32.66 69.99
N THR A 359 -18.20 32.70 70.88
CA THR A 359 -19.66 32.72 70.72
C THR A 359 -20.24 33.84 69.85
N ALA A 360 -21.36 33.54 69.17
CA ALA A 360 -22.29 34.54 68.61
C ALA A 360 -23.26 35.08 69.69
N PRO A 361 -23.99 36.20 69.45
CA PRO A 361 -25.27 36.10 68.72
C PRO A 361 -25.54 37.22 67.68
N ALA A 362 -26.63 37.06 66.91
CA ALA A 362 -27.14 37.92 65.81
C ALA A 362 -28.28 38.87 66.32
N PRO A 363 -29.14 39.56 65.51
CA PRO A 363 -29.26 39.64 64.02
C PRO A 363 -29.72 40.99 63.35
N THR A 364 -29.64 41.06 61.99
CA THR A 364 -30.52 41.80 61.01
C THR A 364 -30.62 43.36 60.99
N PRO A 365 -31.22 44.03 59.95
CA PRO A 365 -31.48 43.67 58.53
C PRO A 365 -31.32 44.79 57.43
N GLY A 366 -30.87 44.44 56.20
CA GLY A 366 -31.23 45.08 54.90
C GLY A 366 -30.86 46.56 54.62
N PRO A 367 -31.38 47.20 53.53
CA PRO A 367 -31.51 46.70 52.14
C PRO A 367 -31.11 47.74 51.03
N GLY A 368 -30.91 47.30 49.77
CA GLY A 368 -30.85 48.16 48.55
C GLY A 368 -29.56 48.99 48.36
N ALA A 369 -29.33 49.71 47.26
CA ALA A 369 -29.99 49.73 45.94
C ALA A 369 -29.05 50.36 44.86
N SER A 370 -29.45 50.25 43.60
CA SER A 370 -29.01 50.90 42.34
C SER A 370 -28.02 52.08 42.37
N GLY A 371 -27.08 52.10 41.41
CA GLY A 371 -26.31 53.27 40.98
C GLY A 371 -25.85 53.14 39.52
N GLY A 372 -26.26 54.07 38.66
CA GLY A 372 -26.07 54.04 37.21
C GLY A 372 -24.82 54.79 36.67
N PRO A 373 -24.81 55.16 35.38
CA PRO A 373 -23.59 55.21 34.56
C PRO A 373 -22.98 56.61 34.37
N ALA A 374 -21.73 56.65 33.88
CA ALA A 374 -21.10 57.85 33.32
C ALA A 374 -20.21 57.52 32.09
N VAL A 375 -20.67 57.97 30.93
CA VAL A 375 -19.94 58.25 29.68
C VAL A 375 -19.99 59.78 29.59
N PRO A 376 -18.95 60.56 29.16
CA PRO A 376 -18.71 60.70 27.72
C PRO A 376 -17.35 61.24 27.18
N THR A 377 -17.26 61.19 25.84
CA THR A 377 -16.53 62.07 24.89
C THR A 377 -15.04 61.86 24.57
N GLU A 378 -14.83 61.32 23.36
CA GLU A 378 -13.93 61.70 22.23
C GLU A 378 -13.00 62.95 22.33
N PRO A 379 -11.91 63.04 21.51
CA PRO A 379 -12.06 63.36 20.07
C PRO A 379 -11.07 62.72 19.05
N THR A 380 -11.57 62.51 17.83
CA THR A 380 -10.86 62.36 16.52
C THR A 380 -10.26 63.74 16.09
N PRO A 381 -9.13 63.93 15.33
CA PRO A 381 -8.95 63.46 13.93
C PRO A 381 -7.53 63.30 13.29
N GLY A 382 -7.46 62.77 12.05
CA GLY A 382 -6.32 63.02 11.12
C GLY A 382 -6.13 62.02 9.94
N THR A 383 -6.03 62.51 8.69
CA THR A 383 -5.66 61.75 7.46
C THR A 383 -4.98 62.69 6.44
N PRO A 384 -3.83 62.32 5.81
CA PRO A 384 -3.72 62.02 4.35
C PRO A 384 -2.64 60.93 4.02
N GLY A 385 -2.33 60.49 2.78
CA GLY A 385 -2.98 60.65 1.46
C GLY A 385 -2.02 60.57 0.23
N GLY A 386 -2.20 59.58 -0.68
CA GLY A 386 -1.46 59.42 -1.98
C GLY A 386 -0.20 58.52 -1.95
N THR A 387 0.31 57.90 -3.04
CA THR A 387 -0.14 57.82 -4.46
C THR A 387 0.49 56.61 -5.23
N VAL A 388 -0.29 56.06 -6.18
CA VAL A 388 -0.05 55.25 -7.43
C VAL A 388 1.29 55.57 -8.17
N PRO A 389 1.95 54.70 -9.01
CA PRO A 389 1.37 53.82 -10.06
C PRO A 389 1.94 52.40 -10.31
N GLY A 390 1.22 51.66 -11.16
CA GLY A 390 1.80 50.75 -12.15
C GLY A 390 1.30 51.10 -13.56
N ASP A 391 2.12 50.86 -14.58
CA ASP A 391 1.80 50.70 -16.01
C ASP A 391 3.12 50.38 -16.77
N GLY A 392 3.14 49.76 -17.95
CA GLY A 392 2.01 49.39 -18.80
C GLY A 392 2.43 48.51 -19.99
N SER A 393 1.61 48.51 -21.04
CA SER A 393 1.63 47.54 -22.15
C SER A 393 1.97 48.14 -23.52
N GLY A 394 2.66 47.35 -24.37
CA GLY A 394 2.42 47.32 -25.83
C GLY A 394 3.38 48.10 -26.74
N GLY A 395 3.92 47.41 -27.76
CA GLY A 395 4.67 48.03 -28.87
C GLY A 395 5.30 47.03 -29.87
N THR A 396 4.64 46.82 -31.00
CA THR A 396 5.22 46.32 -32.29
C THR A 396 5.79 47.49 -33.11
N PRO A 397 6.60 47.34 -34.20
CA PRO A 397 6.72 46.17 -35.12
C PRO A 397 8.14 45.83 -35.68
N GLY A 398 8.25 44.80 -36.53
CA GLY A 398 9.20 44.77 -37.67
C GLY A 398 10.27 43.67 -37.72
N ASP A 399 10.15 42.80 -38.75
CA ASP A 399 11.09 41.83 -39.37
C ASP A 399 12.55 41.62 -38.89
N GLY A 400 12.99 40.34 -38.93
CA GLY A 400 14.41 39.96 -38.83
C GLY A 400 14.65 38.47 -38.55
N GLY A 401 14.47 37.60 -39.55
CA GLY A 401 14.41 36.14 -39.39
C GLY A 401 15.65 35.41 -38.83
N GLY A 402 15.43 34.21 -38.27
CA GLY A 402 16.51 33.29 -37.88
C GLY A 402 16.20 32.32 -36.75
N GLY A 403 15.15 31.50 -36.84
CA GLY A 403 14.83 30.47 -35.83
C GLY A 403 14.37 29.17 -36.48
N ARG A 404 15.04 28.05 -36.16
CA ARG A 404 14.63 26.71 -36.64
C ARG A 404 13.27 26.35 -36.05
N SER A 405 12.42 25.73 -36.85
CA SER A 405 11.16 25.13 -36.37
C SER A 405 11.46 23.99 -35.41
N GLU A 406 11.50 24.29 -34.13
CA GLU A 406 11.40 23.30 -33.07
C GLU A 406 9.99 22.71 -33.13
N ALA A 407 9.90 21.40 -33.37
CA ALA A 407 8.62 20.73 -33.48
C ALA A 407 7.93 20.78 -32.12
N ALA A 408 6.82 21.51 -32.03
CA ALA A 408 6.02 21.57 -30.81
C ALA A 408 5.60 20.16 -30.40
N THR A 409 6.21 19.63 -29.34
CA THR A 409 5.74 18.43 -28.66
C THR A 409 4.30 18.67 -28.22
N PRO A 410 3.35 17.77 -28.54
CA PRO A 410 2.00 17.92 -28.04
C PRO A 410 2.04 17.74 -26.52
N THR A 411 1.69 18.80 -25.78
CA THR A 411 1.41 18.72 -24.35
C THR A 411 0.09 17.96 -24.15
N THR A 412 0.11 16.65 -24.33
CA THR A 412 -0.89 15.77 -23.73
C THR A 412 -0.71 15.85 -22.22
N ASP A 413 -1.77 16.20 -21.48
CA ASP A 413 -1.74 16.28 -20.02
C ASP A 413 -1.06 15.02 -19.43
N SER A 414 -0.02 15.20 -18.61
CA SER A 414 0.66 14.08 -17.93
C SER A 414 -0.30 13.26 -17.06
N TRP A 415 -1.39 13.90 -16.60
CA TRP A 415 -2.55 13.32 -15.91
C TRP A 415 -3.46 12.43 -16.77
N ALA A 416 -3.33 12.45 -18.10
CA ALA A 416 -4.11 11.62 -19.03
C ALA A 416 -3.26 10.50 -19.67
N VAL A 417 -1.96 10.44 -19.39
CA VAL A 417 -1.09 9.36 -19.88
C VAL A 417 -1.47 8.03 -19.24
N ALA A 418 -1.56 6.97 -20.05
CA ALA A 418 -1.80 5.61 -19.60
C ALA A 418 -0.76 5.12 -18.57
N THR A 419 -1.22 4.43 -17.53
CA THR A 419 -0.36 3.49 -16.78
C THR A 419 -0.51 2.09 -17.39
N THR A 420 0.42 1.18 -17.07
CA THR A 420 0.35 -0.23 -17.50
C THR A 420 -0.61 -1.06 -16.65
N PHE A 421 -0.95 -0.59 -15.44
CA PHE A 421 -1.72 -1.36 -14.46
C PHE A 421 -3.10 -1.77 -14.99
N GLY A 422 -3.25 -3.08 -15.23
CA GLY A 422 -4.50 -3.66 -15.72
C GLY A 422 -4.83 -3.39 -17.19
N ARG A 423 -3.91 -2.83 -17.99
CA ARG A 423 -4.18 -2.57 -19.42
C ARG A 423 -4.39 -3.83 -20.25
N ASP A 424 -3.71 -4.91 -19.87
CA ASP A 424 -3.75 -6.19 -20.57
C ASP A 424 -4.91 -7.09 -20.09
N LEU A 425 -5.81 -6.58 -19.24
CA LEU A 425 -6.99 -7.32 -18.79
C LEU A 425 -7.89 -7.67 -19.98
N PRO A 426 -8.13 -8.96 -20.28
CA PRO A 426 -8.93 -9.37 -21.43
C PRO A 426 -10.38 -8.89 -21.26
N SER A 427 -11.06 -8.51 -22.33
CA SER A 427 -12.49 -8.19 -22.23
C SER A 427 -13.33 -9.46 -22.08
N LEU A 428 -14.49 -9.37 -21.43
CA LEU A 428 -15.44 -10.49 -21.30
C LEU A 428 -15.75 -11.15 -22.65
N GLY A 429 -15.86 -10.36 -23.73
CA GLY A 429 -16.09 -10.86 -25.08
C GLY A 429 -14.91 -11.66 -25.64
N GLN A 430 -13.67 -11.19 -25.43
CA GLN A 430 -12.46 -11.93 -25.83
C GLN A 430 -12.33 -13.26 -25.08
N THR A 431 -12.56 -13.27 -23.76
CA THR A 431 -12.40 -14.50 -22.96
C THR A 431 -13.46 -15.56 -23.28
N MET A 432 -14.70 -15.13 -23.57
CA MET A 432 -15.80 -16.03 -23.94
C MET A 432 -15.74 -16.51 -25.41
N GLY A 433 -15.08 -15.75 -26.30
CA GLY A 433 -14.98 -16.09 -27.73
C GLY A 433 -13.88 -17.09 -28.09
N GLY A 434 -12.84 -17.23 -27.26
CA GLY A 434 -11.71 -18.14 -27.50
C GLY A 434 -11.81 -19.49 -26.79
N THR A 435 -10.72 -20.27 -26.79
CA THR A 435 -10.60 -21.51 -25.99
C THR A 435 -10.16 -21.25 -24.54
N GLY A 436 -9.83 -20.00 -24.17
CA GLY A 436 -9.31 -19.64 -22.85
C GLY A 436 -10.24 -19.99 -21.68
N TRP A 437 -11.56 -19.99 -21.88
CA TRP A 437 -12.51 -20.40 -20.85
C TRP A 437 -12.40 -21.90 -20.48
N LEU A 438 -11.95 -22.77 -21.41
CA LEU A 438 -11.67 -24.19 -21.12
C LEU A 438 -10.45 -24.32 -20.20
N LEU A 439 -9.39 -23.55 -20.45
CA LEU A 439 -8.21 -23.49 -19.58
C LEU A 439 -8.62 -22.98 -18.19
N ALA A 440 -9.43 -21.92 -18.12
CA ALA A 440 -9.93 -21.37 -16.86
C ALA A 440 -10.76 -22.38 -16.05
N LEU A 441 -11.64 -23.17 -16.71
CA LEU A 441 -12.35 -24.27 -16.07
C LEU A 441 -11.42 -25.41 -15.61
N GLY A 442 -10.41 -25.74 -16.41
CA GLY A 442 -9.38 -26.72 -16.04
C GLY A 442 -8.59 -26.30 -14.80
N LEU A 443 -8.20 -25.03 -14.72
CA LEU A 443 -7.54 -24.45 -13.55
C LEU A 443 -8.46 -24.37 -12.33
N ALA A 444 -9.75 -24.11 -12.52
CA ALA A 444 -10.73 -24.16 -11.44
C ALA A 444 -10.93 -25.59 -10.89
N ALA A 445 -10.94 -26.61 -11.76
CA ALA A 445 -10.93 -28.01 -11.35
C ALA A 445 -9.61 -28.39 -10.63
N ALA A 446 -8.46 -27.96 -11.15
CA ALA A 446 -7.16 -28.15 -10.51
C ALA A 446 -7.10 -27.49 -9.12
N PHE A 447 -7.68 -26.29 -8.93
CA PHE A 447 -7.76 -25.65 -7.62
C PHE A 447 -8.61 -26.46 -6.62
N VAL A 448 -9.72 -27.06 -7.06
CA VAL A 448 -10.53 -27.93 -6.19
C VAL A 448 -9.73 -29.17 -5.76
N LEU A 449 -8.98 -29.78 -6.69
CA LEU A 449 -8.19 -31.00 -6.45
C LEU A 449 -6.89 -30.76 -5.65
N LEU A 450 -6.17 -29.66 -5.94
CA LEU A 450 -4.83 -29.39 -5.39
C LEU A 450 -4.84 -28.41 -4.19
N VAL A 451 -5.90 -27.59 -4.04
CA VAL A 451 -6.00 -26.63 -2.93
C VAL A 451 -7.14 -26.96 -1.98
N VAL A 452 -8.38 -27.09 -2.48
CA VAL A 452 -9.56 -27.26 -1.61
C VAL A 452 -9.55 -28.61 -0.89
N ALA A 453 -9.30 -29.71 -1.60
CA ALA A 453 -9.28 -31.05 -1.00
C ALA A 453 -8.08 -31.28 -0.05
N PRO A 454 -6.81 -30.96 -0.39
CA PRO A 454 -5.68 -31.22 0.49
C PRO A 454 -5.68 -30.30 1.72
N ALA A 455 -6.11 -29.05 1.57
CA ALA A 455 -6.34 -28.16 2.72
C ALA A 455 -7.41 -28.71 3.68
N ARG A 456 -8.42 -29.43 3.16
CA ARG A 456 -9.39 -30.13 4.01
C ARG A 456 -8.79 -31.32 4.75
N LEU A 457 -8.01 -32.17 4.07
CA LEU A 457 -7.33 -33.32 4.68
C LEU A 457 -6.38 -32.87 5.80
N LEU A 458 -5.56 -31.85 5.54
CA LEU A 458 -4.67 -31.25 6.53
C LEU A 458 -5.43 -30.65 7.72
N ALA A 459 -6.54 -29.95 7.47
CA ALA A 459 -7.38 -29.38 8.53
C ALA A 459 -8.17 -30.42 9.35
N THR A 460 -8.34 -31.64 8.83
CA THR A 460 -8.82 -32.78 9.63
C THR A 460 -7.69 -33.42 10.44
N ALA A 461 -6.52 -33.67 9.84
CA ALA A 461 -5.35 -34.22 10.52
C ALA A 461 -4.92 -33.39 11.76
N LEU A 462 -4.84 -32.07 11.60
CA LEU A 462 -4.36 -31.16 12.64
C LEU A 462 -5.42 -30.76 13.67
N ARG A 463 -6.66 -31.26 13.55
CA ARG A 463 -7.77 -30.88 14.44
C ARG A 463 -7.49 -31.35 15.86
N GLY A 464 -7.51 -30.43 16.83
CA GLY A 464 -7.20 -30.72 18.24
C GLY A 464 -5.70 -30.83 18.54
N ARG A 465 -4.88 -31.23 17.57
CA ARG A 465 -3.42 -31.38 17.72
C ARG A 465 -2.69 -30.03 17.83
N LEU A 466 -3.11 -29.03 17.04
CA LEU A 466 -2.56 -27.68 17.12
C LEU A 466 -3.37 -26.78 18.07
N VAL A 467 -2.99 -26.79 19.35
CA VAL A 467 -3.39 -25.72 20.28
C VAL A 467 -2.64 -24.44 19.87
N PRO A 468 -3.35 -23.34 19.52
CA PRO A 468 -2.69 -22.11 19.08
C PRO A 468 -1.96 -21.42 20.24
N ARG A 469 -0.67 -21.74 20.39
CA ARG A 469 0.26 -21.00 21.24
C ARG A 469 0.54 -19.65 20.57
N GLY A 470 -0.07 -18.58 21.09
CA GLY A 470 0.19 -17.22 20.61
C GLY A 470 1.69 -16.87 20.75
N PRO A 471 2.25 -16.05 19.85
CA PRO A 471 3.68 -15.75 19.82
C PRO A 471 4.12 -15.12 21.16
N ARG A 472 5.04 -15.81 21.84
CA ARG A 472 5.74 -15.31 23.03
C ARG A 472 7.10 -14.78 22.60
N LEU A 473 7.13 -13.60 21.96
CA LEU A 473 8.40 -12.97 21.56
C LEU A 473 9.29 -12.63 22.77
N THR A 474 8.71 -12.51 23.97
CA THR A 474 9.46 -12.59 25.23
C THR A 474 8.69 -13.43 26.25
N GLY A 475 9.39 -13.97 27.26
CA GLY A 475 8.80 -14.78 28.34
C GLY A 475 7.82 -14.06 29.27
N ARG A 476 7.49 -12.78 29.02
CA ARG A 476 6.60 -11.96 29.86
C ARG A 476 5.16 -11.84 29.37
N ASN A 477 4.78 -12.48 28.25
CA ASN A 477 3.39 -12.54 27.77
C ASN A 477 2.50 -13.46 28.65
N ARG A 478 2.28 -13.09 29.91
CA ARG A 478 1.11 -13.53 30.70
C ARG A 478 -0.13 -12.88 30.09
N ARG A 479 -1.27 -13.59 30.12
CA ARG A 479 -2.57 -12.94 29.93
C ARG A 479 -2.79 -12.01 31.13
N ARG A 480 -2.50 -10.71 30.97
CA ARG A 480 -2.88 -9.70 31.97
C ARG A 480 -4.40 -9.68 32.05
N GLU A 481 -4.94 -10.09 33.18
CA GLU A 481 -6.00 -9.30 33.80
C GLU A 481 -5.38 -7.93 34.05
N LEU A 482 -5.79 -6.92 33.28
CA LEU A 482 -5.32 -5.55 33.50
C LEU A 482 -6.07 -4.97 34.72
N PRO A 483 -5.38 -4.24 35.61
CA PRO A 483 -6.04 -3.34 36.55
C PRO A 483 -6.93 -2.36 35.79
N THR A 484 -8.12 -2.08 36.32
CA THR A 484 -9.21 -1.37 35.65
C THR A 484 -8.99 0.15 35.45
N SER A 485 -7.76 0.64 35.58
CA SER A 485 -7.42 2.07 35.61
C SER A 485 -6.62 2.58 34.40
N PHE A 486 -6.09 1.70 33.54
CA PHE A 486 -5.49 2.14 32.29
C PHE A 486 -6.55 2.25 31.20
N SER A 487 -6.96 3.49 30.90
CA SER A 487 -7.62 3.84 29.64
C SER A 487 -6.67 3.51 28.48
N THR A 488 -6.73 2.29 27.97
CA THR A 488 -6.25 2.00 26.62
C THR A 488 -7.05 2.88 25.67
N ALA A 489 -6.40 3.89 25.07
CA ALA A 489 -7.05 4.74 24.08
C ALA A 489 -7.58 3.85 22.96
N THR A 490 -8.89 3.61 22.98
CA THR A 490 -9.53 2.75 21.99
C THR A 490 -9.70 3.58 20.73
N LEU A 491 -8.76 3.41 19.78
CA LEU A 491 -8.90 3.90 18.41
C LEU A 491 -10.33 3.64 17.93
N ASP A 492 -11.03 4.69 17.48
CA ASP A 492 -12.39 4.56 16.96
C ASP A 492 -12.41 3.42 15.93
N PRO A 493 -13.29 2.42 16.06
CA PRO A 493 -13.43 1.35 15.08
C PRO A 493 -13.55 1.83 13.62
N ARG A 494 -14.06 3.05 13.39
CA ARG A 494 -14.10 3.70 12.06
C ARG A 494 -12.70 4.13 11.60
N LEU A 495 -11.94 4.81 12.47
CA LEU A 495 -10.55 5.21 12.19
C LEU A 495 -9.65 3.99 12.01
N ALA A 496 -9.79 2.96 12.85
CA ALA A 496 -9.07 1.70 12.70
C ALA A 496 -9.40 0.98 11.38
N ALA A 497 -10.68 0.99 10.95
CA ALA A 497 -11.07 0.46 9.66
C ALA A 497 -10.50 1.28 8.49
N ALA A 498 -10.52 2.62 8.58
CA ALA A 498 -9.93 3.50 7.58
C ALA A 498 -8.42 3.27 7.44
N LEU A 499 -7.67 3.28 8.54
CA LEU A 499 -6.23 2.98 8.57
C LEU A 499 -5.92 1.59 7.97
N THR A 500 -6.76 0.58 8.24
CA THR A 500 -6.59 -0.77 7.67
C THR A 500 -6.83 -0.77 6.15
N VAL A 501 -7.82 -0.02 5.65
CA VAL A 501 -8.10 0.14 4.22
C VAL A 501 -6.97 0.90 3.52
N THR A 502 -6.46 1.99 4.12
CA THR A 502 -5.31 2.74 3.60
C THR A 502 -4.05 1.89 3.56
N ALA A 503 -3.77 1.09 4.60
CA ALA A 503 -2.66 0.14 4.59
C ALA A 503 -2.82 -0.93 3.50
N GLY A 504 -4.06 -1.44 3.29
CA GLY A 504 -4.37 -2.34 2.18
C GLY A 504 -4.11 -1.70 0.81
N ALA A 505 -4.54 -0.45 0.60
CA ALA A 505 -4.30 0.29 -0.63
C ALA A 505 -2.81 0.55 -0.87
N ALA A 506 -2.04 0.89 0.17
CA ALA A 506 -0.58 1.02 0.07
C ALA A 506 0.09 -0.31 -0.34
N VAL A 507 -0.36 -1.45 0.18
CA VAL A 507 0.13 -2.78 -0.23
C VAL A 507 -0.24 -3.11 -1.69
N VAL A 508 -1.43 -2.74 -2.15
CA VAL A 508 -1.82 -2.91 -3.56
C VAL A 508 -1.01 -2.00 -4.49
N ALA A 509 -0.75 -0.76 -4.09
CA ALA A 509 0.11 0.17 -4.84
C ALA A 509 1.58 -0.30 -4.88
N LEU A 510 2.09 -0.82 -3.76
CA LEU A 510 3.40 -1.48 -3.72
C LEU A 510 3.48 -2.71 -4.62
N ALA A 511 2.37 -3.43 -4.85
CA ALA A 511 2.33 -4.53 -5.81
C ALA A 511 2.22 -4.06 -7.28
N ALA A 512 1.54 -2.94 -7.53
CA ALA A 512 1.28 -2.40 -8.87
C ALA A 512 2.52 -1.85 -9.59
N GLY A 513 3.47 -1.26 -8.86
CA GLY A 513 4.48 -0.40 -9.46
C GLY A 513 4.01 1.05 -9.48
N LEU A 514 4.60 1.87 -8.61
CA LEU A 514 4.52 3.33 -8.68
C LEU A 514 5.94 3.84 -8.94
N ASP A 515 6.11 4.61 -10.01
CA ASP A 515 7.32 5.40 -10.25
C ASP A 515 7.03 6.88 -9.93
N ASP A 516 8.06 7.73 -9.94
CA ASP A 516 7.96 9.16 -9.62
C ASP A 516 7.38 9.99 -10.78
N GLU A 517 6.16 9.65 -11.20
CA GLU A 517 5.43 10.37 -12.23
C GLU A 517 3.97 10.65 -11.86
N VAL A 518 3.44 11.74 -12.40
CA VAL A 518 2.08 12.24 -12.18
C VAL A 518 0.98 11.18 -12.46
N ARG A 519 1.17 10.33 -13.48
CA ARG A 519 0.24 9.22 -13.79
C ARG A 519 0.13 8.19 -12.66
N TYR A 520 1.20 7.97 -11.89
CA TYR A 520 1.18 7.05 -10.75
C TYR A 520 0.49 7.63 -9.52
N ALA A 521 0.44 8.96 -9.36
CA ALA A 521 -0.40 9.60 -8.36
C ALA A 521 -1.90 9.38 -8.64
N ARG A 522 -2.31 9.42 -9.92
CA ARG A 522 -3.67 9.05 -10.37
C ARG A 522 -3.95 7.57 -10.10
N LEU A 523 -3.03 6.67 -10.47
CA LEU A 523 -3.16 5.23 -10.17
C LEU A 523 -3.31 4.97 -8.66
N PHE A 524 -2.52 5.64 -7.82
CA PHE A 524 -2.64 5.51 -6.36
C PHE A 524 -4.04 5.93 -5.86
N ALA A 525 -4.59 7.03 -6.39
CA ALA A 525 -5.97 7.44 -6.09
C ALA A 525 -6.99 6.39 -6.55
N GLY A 526 -6.84 5.84 -7.76
CA GLY A 526 -7.69 4.75 -8.26
C GLY A 526 -7.60 3.48 -7.41
N ILE A 527 -6.42 3.15 -6.90
CA ILE A 527 -6.20 2.02 -5.99
C ILE A 527 -6.88 2.25 -4.63
N VAL A 528 -6.72 3.45 -4.05
CA VAL A 528 -7.40 3.83 -2.79
C VAL A 528 -8.92 3.75 -2.93
N ILE A 529 -9.48 4.29 -4.01
CA ILE A 529 -10.91 4.22 -4.33
C ILE A 529 -11.34 2.76 -4.50
N GLY A 530 -10.62 1.97 -5.29
CA GLY A 530 -10.96 0.57 -5.56
C GLY A 530 -10.94 -0.32 -4.32
N VAL A 531 -9.91 -0.22 -3.48
CA VAL A 531 -9.82 -0.99 -2.24
C VAL A 531 -10.89 -0.54 -1.22
N ALA A 532 -11.20 0.76 -1.16
CA ALA A 532 -12.31 1.26 -0.35
C ALA A 532 -13.67 0.72 -0.83
N LEU A 533 -13.93 0.73 -2.15
CA LEU A 533 -15.15 0.17 -2.76
C LEU A 533 -15.31 -1.32 -2.48
N VAL A 534 -14.24 -2.12 -2.64
CA VAL A 534 -14.28 -3.57 -2.35
C VAL A 534 -14.65 -3.82 -0.88
N ASN A 535 -14.01 -3.15 0.08
CA ASN A 535 -14.33 -3.33 1.50
C ASN A 535 -15.75 -2.83 1.85
N LEU A 536 -16.18 -1.72 1.27
CA LEU A 536 -17.53 -1.16 1.46
C LEU A 536 -18.61 -2.11 0.93
N LEU A 537 -18.52 -2.48 -0.35
CA LEU A 537 -19.55 -3.24 -1.06
C LEU A 537 -19.58 -4.72 -0.67
N VAL A 538 -18.43 -5.33 -0.37
CA VAL A 538 -18.34 -6.77 -0.07
C VAL A 538 -18.45 -7.06 1.43
N VAL A 539 -17.92 -6.19 2.29
CA VAL A 539 -17.90 -6.44 3.75
C VAL A 539 -18.91 -5.60 4.49
N VAL A 540 -18.85 -4.27 4.37
CA VAL A 540 -19.65 -3.36 5.21
C VAL A 540 -21.14 -3.44 4.84
N VAL A 541 -21.49 -3.30 3.57
CA VAL A 541 -22.88 -3.27 3.10
C VAL A 541 -23.60 -4.61 3.40
N PRO A 542 -23.08 -5.81 3.04
CA PRO A 542 -23.74 -7.07 3.35
C PRO A 542 -23.89 -7.32 4.86
N THR A 543 -22.89 -6.94 5.66
CA THR A 543 -22.95 -7.09 7.13
C THR A 543 -24.01 -6.17 7.74
N ARG A 544 -24.14 -4.92 7.26
CA ARG A 544 -25.17 -3.97 7.73
C ARG A 544 -26.57 -4.35 7.25
N LEU A 545 -26.73 -4.80 6.01
CA LEU A 545 -28.01 -5.24 5.47
C LEU A 545 -28.49 -6.53 6.15
N MET A 546 -27.62 -7.54 6.29
CA MET A 546 -27.97 -8.78 7.00
C MET A 546 -28.24 -8.51 8.49
N GLY A 547 -27.48 -7.63 9.13
CA GLY A 547 -27.74 -7.20 10.51
C GLY A 547 -29.14 -6.61 10.68
N ARG A 548 -29.51 -5.63 9.84
CA ARG A 548 -30.86 -5.04 9.83
C ARG A 548 -31.94 -6.08 9.54
N ALA A 549 -31.77 -6.90 8.51
CA ALA A 549 -32.74 -7.92 8.08
C ALA A 549 -32.91 -9.10 9.06
N ARG A 550 -32.05 -9.19 10.10
CA ARG A 550 -32.09 -10.22 11.14
C ARG A 550 -32.21 -9.66 12.55
N GLU A 551 -32.39 -8.35 12.71
CA GLU A 551 -32.41 -7.66 14.00
C GLU A 551 -31.16 -8.00 14.87
N ARG A 552 -30.00 -8.12 14.19
CA ARG A 552 -28.69 -8.38 14.79
C ARG A 552 -27.78 -7.16 14.63
N GLU A 553 -26.93 -6.92 15.63
CA GLU A 553 -25.85 -5.95 15.49
C GLU A 553 -24.78 -6.48 14.51
N GLY A 554 -24.62 -5.80 13.37
CA GLY A 554 -23.60 -6.12 12.37
C GLY A 554 -22.26 -5.44 12.70
N ARG A 555 -21.26 -6.23 13.12
CA ARG A 555 -19.93 -5.76 13.53
C ARG A 555 -18.89 -6.01 12.44
N VAL A 556 -18.22 -4.94 12.02
CA VAL A 556 -17.06 -4.98 11.11
C VAL A 556 -15.79 -4.79 11.95
N ARG A 557 -14.75 -5.58 11.66
CA ARG A 557 -13.47 -5.53 12.37
C ARG A 557 -12.30 -5.60 11.38
N MET A 558 -11.20 -4.94 11.71
CA MET A 558 -9.91 -5.15 11.02
C MET A 558 -9.43 -6.60 11.22
N SER A 559 -8.78 -7.16 10.21
CA SER A 559 -8.12 -8.47 10.30
C SER A 559 -6.62 -8.33 10.00
N PRO A 560 -5.76 -8.19 11.03
CA PRO A 560 -4.31 -8.09 10.85
C PRO A 560 -3.73 -9.30 10.08
N ARG A 561 -4.39 -10.46 10.16
CA ARG A 561 -4.02 -11.65 9.38
C ARG A 561 -4.26 -11.47 7.88
N LEU A 562 -5.38 -10.86 7.46
CA LEU A 562 -5.63 -10.63 6.03
C LEU A 562 -4.66 -9.59 5.47
N LEU A 563 -4.34 -8.54 6.26
CA LEU A 563 -3.30 -7.58 5.88
C LEU A 563 -1.92 -8.25 5.74
N LEU A 564 -1.55 -9.16 6.65
CA LEU A 564 -0.31 -9.93 6.52
C LEU A 564 -0.30 -10.81 5.26
N VAL A 565 -1.40 -11.48 4.93
CA VAL A 565 -1.49 -12.26 3.68
C VAL A 565 -1.42 -11.35 2.45
N ALA A 566 -1.99 -10.14 2.49
CA ALA A 566 -1.84 -9.14 1.43
C ALA A 566 -0.38 -8.70 1.25
N VAL A 567 0.36 -8.47 2.33
CA VAL A 567 1.80 -8.17 2.29
C VAL A 567 2.59 -9.32 1.68
N VAL A 568 2.29 -10.58 2.04
CA VAL A 568 2.93 -11.76 1.44
C VAL A 568 2.58 -11.89 -0.06
N ALA A 569 1.33 -11.65 -0.46
CA ALA A 569 0.92 -11.69 -1.86
C ALA A 569 1.59 -10.59 -2.69
N CYS A 570 1.76 -9.38 -2.14
CA CYS A 570 2.55 -8.30 -2.71
C CYS A 570 4.03 -8.69 -2.87
N ALA A 571 4.64 -9.29 -1.83
CA ALA A 571 6.03 -9.74 -1.89
C ALA A 571 6.23 -10.81 -2.97
N VAL A 572 5.33 -11.81 -3.04
CA VAL A 572 5.35 -12.85 -4.09
C VAL A 572 5.18 -12.23 -5.49
N THR A 573 4.25 -11.28 -5.64
CA THR A 573 4.05 -10.54 -6.89
C THR A 573 5.32 -9.86 -7.38
N ARG A 574 6.02 -9.16 -6.48
CA ARG A 574 7.26 -8.44 -6.83
C ARG A 574 8.46 -9.36 -7.05
N LEU A 575 8.62 -10.39 -6.22
CA LEU A 575 9.72 -11.35 -6.36
C LEU A 575 9.62 -12.21 -7.63
N LEU A 576 8.42 -12.41 -8.17
CA LEU A 576 8.18 -13.23 -9.36
C LEU A 576 7.77 -12.42 -10.61
N GLY A 577 7.71 -11.09 -10.53
CA GLY A 577 7.31 -10.22 -11.65
C GLY A 577 5.92 -10.54 -12.22
N LEU A 578 4.94 -10.85 -11.35
CA LEU A 578 3.62 -11.33 -11.81
C LEU A 578 2.80 -10.21 -12.46
N ASP A 579 2.41 -10.41 -13.71
CA ASP A 579 1.48 -9.54 -14.45
C ASP A 579 0.32 -10.36 -15.06
N PRO A 580 -0.95 -10.09 -14.66
CA PRO A 580 -1.39 -9.11 -13.67
C PRO A 580 -0.99 -9.47 -12.21
N PRO A 581 -0.86 -8.46 -11.32
CA PRO A 581 -0.35 -8.64 -9.96
C PRO A 581 -1.32 -9.40 -9.04
N LEU A 582 -0.78 -10.26 -8.16
CA LEU A 582 -1.57 -11.03 -7.18
C LEU A 582 -1.87 -10.16 -5.95
N VAL A 583 -3.02 -9.47 -5.98
CA VAL A 583 -3.41 -8.49 -4.96
C VAL A 583 -4.66 -8.89 -4.15
N LEU A 584 -4.70 -8.47 -2.88
CA LEU A 584 -5.77 -8.78 -1.93
C LEU A 584 -6.38 -7.50 -1.34
N GLY A 585 -7.60 -7.15 -1.75
CA GLY A 585 -8.29 -5.93 -1.32
C GLY A 585 -9.13 -6.10 -0.06
N VAL A 586 -9.68 -7.30 0.22
CA VAL A 586 -10.56 -7.52 1.37
C VAL A 586 -9.72 -7.66 2.65
N VAL A 587 -9.63 -6.58 3.42
CA VAL A 587 -8.86 -6.50 4.68
C VAL A 587 -9.74 -6.41 5.93
N LEU A 588 -11.04 -6.10 5.76
CA LEU A 588 -12.05 -6.09 6.80
C LEU A 588 -12.80 -7.42 6.89
N VAL A 589 -13.29 -7.76 8.08
CA VAL A 589 -14.14 -8.95 8.33
C VAL A 589 -15.46 -8.54 8.94
N GLY A 590 -16.56 -8.98 8.32
CA GLY A 590 -17.92 -8.79 8.79
C GLY A 590 -18.41 -9.95 9.66
N SER A 591 -19.16 -9.64 10.72
CA SER A 591 -19.74 -10.61 11.65
C SER A 591 -21.08 -10.11 12.20
N LEU A 592 -21.96 -11.04 12.58
CA LEU A 592 -23.19 -10.73 13.32
C LEU A 592 -22.94 -10.99 14.81
N ALA A 593 -23.47 -10.14 15.68
CA ALA A 593 -23.49 -10.40 17.11
C ALA A 593 -24.34 -11.64 17.44
N ALA A 594 -23.95 -12.37 18.48
CA ALA A 594 -24.72 -13.48 19.00
C ALA A 594 -26.07 -13.01 19.58
N ALA A 595 -27.05 -13.91 19.61
CA ALA A 595 -28.34 -13.62 20.22
C ALA A 595 -28.20 -13.31 21.72
N PRO A 596 -28.99 -12.37 22.28
CA PRO A 596 -29.11 -12.25 23.74
C PRO A 596 -29.62 -13.58 24.31
N ARG A 597 -28.98 -14.05 25.39
CA ARG A 597 -29.29 -15.35 26.00
C ARG A 597 -30.65 -15.29 26.70
N SER A 598 -31.57 -16.18 26.35
CA SER A 598 -32.70 -16.52 27.23
C SER A 598 -32.18 -17.42 28.36
N PRO A 599 -32.47 -17.14 29.64
CA PRO A 599 -31.80 -17.80 30.78
C PRO A 599 -32.19 -19.28 31.02
N ALA A 600 -32.97 -19.91 30.14
CA ALA A 600 -33.69 -21.15 30.42
C ALA A 600 -33.06 -22.46 29.90
N ARG A 601 -31.81 -22.48 29.40
CA ARG A 601 -31.15 -23.75 28.99
C ARG A 601 -29.62 -23.74 29.12
N HIS A 602 -29.14 -24.20 30.28
CA HIS A 602 -27.76 -24.73 30.38
C HIS A 602 -27.68 -26.06 29.62
N GLY A 603 -26.69 -26.25 28.75
CA GLY A 603 -26.44 -27.56 28.12
C GLY A 603 -26.02 -27.60 26.65
N ARG A 604 -25.86 -26.47 25.95
CA ARG A 604 -25.25 -26.46 24.60
C ARG A 604 -24.41 -25.19 24.41
N THR A 605 -23.12 -25.39 24.16
CA THR A 605 -22.09 -24.35 24.07
C THR A 605 -22.33 -23.37 22.92
N ASP A 606 -21.84 -22.14 23.11
CA ASP A 606 -22.06 -20.94 22.28
C ASP A 606 -21.88 -21.16 20.76
N ALA A 607 -22.94 -21.62 20.09
CA ALA A 607 -23.11 -21.47 18.66
C ALA A 607 -23.94 -20.21 18.39
N VAL A 608 -23.31 -19.18 17.81
CA VAL A 608 -24.01 -18.42 16.78
C VAL A 608 -24.44 -19.46 15.75
N ASP A 609 -25.73 -19.56 15.43
CA ASP A 609 -26.25 -20.55 14.48
C ASP A 609 -25.30 -20.61 13.27
N ASP A 610 -24.60 -21.74 13.08
CA ASP A 610 -23.59 -21.89 12.01
C ASP A 610 -24.20 -21.57 10.64
N ARG A 611 -25.52 -21.73 10.55
CA ARG A 611 -26.39 -21.31 9.44
C ARG A 611 -26.45 -19.79 9.23
N GLU A 612 -26.61 -18.96 10.27
CA GLU A 612 -26.59 -17.48 10.11
C GLU A 612 -25.18 -16.99 9.75
N ALA A 613 -24.15 -17.55 10.39
CA ALA A 613 -22.75 -17.24 10.09
C ALA A 613 -22.32 -17.71 8.68
N GLY A 614 -22.87 -18.83 8.22
CA GLY A 614 -22.71 -19.38 6.87
C GLY A 614 -23.50 -18.63 5.80
N LEU A 615 -24.70 -18.13 6.12
CA LEU A 615 -25.49 -17.27 5.23
C LEU A 615 -24.81 -15.91 5.00
N LEU A 616 -24.24 -15.27 6.04
CA LEU A 616 -23.45 -14.05 5.83
C LEU A 616 -22.22 -14.34 4.96
N ALA A 617 -21.51 -15.43 5.22
CA ALA A 617 -20.35 -15.84 4.42
C ALA A 617 -20.73 -16.11 2.94
N LEU A 618 -21.88 -16.74 2.69
CA LEU A 618 -22.42 -16.92 1.34
C LEU A 618 -22.66 -15.57 0.66
N VAL A 619 -23.41 -14.67 1.31
CA VAL A 619 -23.73 -13.36 0.72
C VAL A 619 -22.46 -12.58 0.43
N GLN A 620 -21.49 -12.55 1.33
CA GLN A 620 -20.19 -11.89 1.11
C GLN A 620 -19.45 -12.47 -0.10
N VAL A 621 -19.37 -13.80 -0.25
CA VAL A 621 -18.72 -14.45 -1.40
C VAL A 621 -19.48 -14.19 -2.71
N VAL A 622 -20.81 -14.26 -2.70
CA VAL A 622 -21.63 -13.98 -3.90
C VAL A 622 -21.54 -12.50 -4.30
N THR A 623 -21.56 -11.57 -3.34
CA THR A 623 -21.34 -10.14 -3.61
C THR A 623 -19.93 -9.88 -4.12
N LEU A 624 -18.92 -10.58 -3.62
CA LEU A 624 -17.54 -10.47 -4.12
C LEU A 624 -17.44 -10.90 -5.59
N VAL A 625 -18.01 -12.07 -5.96
CA VAL A 625 -18.11 -12.52 -7.35
C VAL A 625 -18.80 -11.46 -8.22
N ALA A 626 -19.94 -10.94 -7.77
CA ALA A 626 -20.73 -9.97 -8.54
C ALA A 626 -20.01 -8.62 -8.71
N VAL A 627 -19.36 -8.10 -7.67
CA VAL A 627 -18.62 -6.83 -7.70
C VAL A 627 -17.39 -6.94 -8.61
N SER A 628 -16.63 -8.03 -8.51
CA SER A 628 -15.48 -8.27 -9.39
C SER A 628 -15.90 -8.44 -10.85
N ALA A 629 -16.95 -9.22 -11.14
CA ALA A 629 -17.46 -9.41 -12.50
C ALA A 629 -18.02 -8.10 -13.09
N ALA A 630 -18.70 -7.28 -12.29
CA ALA A 630 -19.18 -5.97 -12.72
C ALA A 630 -18.03 -5.00 -13.01
N ALA A 631 -17.00 -4.96 -12.16
CA ALA A 631 -15.81 -4.13 -12.40
C ALA A 631 -15.05 -4.58 -13.65
N TRP A 632 -14.94 -5.89 -13.88
CA TRP A 632 -14.36 -6.46 -15.11
C TRP A 632 -15.15 -6.06 -16.37
N ALA A 633 -16.49 -6.13 -16.30
CA ALA A 633 -17.37 -5.71 -17.39
C ALA A 633 -17.26 -4.21 -17.69
N VAL A 634 -17.19 -3.37 -16.66
CA VAL A 634 -16.97 -1.92 -16.79
C VAL A 634 -15.60 -1.64 -17.42
N HIS A 635 -14.54 -2.30 -16.94
CA HIS A 635 -13.19 -2.13 -17.46
C HIS A 635 -13.13 -2.42 -18.97
N GLY A 636 -13.67 -3.58 -19.40
CA GLY A 636 -13.70 -3.97 -20.81
C GLY A 636 -14.69 -3.20 -21.70
N ALA A 637 -15.48 -2.28 -21.13
CA ALA A 637 -16.41 -1.40 -21.85
C ALA A 637 -15.91 0.05 -21.95
N LEU A 638 -14.87 0.42 -21.19
CA LEU A 638 -14.23 1.73 -21.28
C LEU A 638 -13.31 1.81 -22.51
N PRO A 639 -13.14 3.00 -23.12
CA PRO A 639 -12.15 3.20 -24.19
C PRO A 639 -10.73 2.87 -23.73
N ALA A 640 -9.92 2.26 -24.60
CA ALA A 640 -8.55 1.84 -24.28
C ALA A 640 -7.58 3.00 -23.97
N THR A 641 -7.94 4.24 -24.33
CA THR A 641 -7.25 5.47 -23.92
C THR A 641 -8.28 6.58 -23.72
N GLY A 642 -8.00 7.52 -22.82
CA GLY A 642 -8.86 8.70 -22.66
C GLY A 642 -8.24 9.80 -21.81
N GLY A 643 -9.05 10.78 -21.42
CA GLY A 643 -8.65 11.79 -20.46
C GLY A 643 -8.57 11.24 -19.03
N PHE A 644 -8.10 12.07 -18.09
CA PHE A 644 -7.92 11.75 -16.67
C PHE A 644 -9.05 10.91 -16.05
N VAL A 645 -10.32 11.24 -16.33
CA VAL A 645 -11.49 10.53 -15.77
C VAL A 645 -11.61 9.10 -16.32
N THR A 646 -11.37 8.89 -17.61
CA THR A 646 -11.38 7.56 -18.25
C THR A 646 -10.26 6.69 -17.70
N GLU A 647 -9.06 7.25 -17.61
CA GLU A 647 -7.90 6.55 -17.06
C GLU A 647 -8.09 6.19 -15.57
N LEU A 648 -8.57 7.13 -14.75
CA LEU A 648 -8.92 6.87 -13.35
C LEU A 648 -10.01 5.79 -13.22
N ALA A 649 -10.99 5.76 -14.14
CA ALA A 649 -12.02 4.73 -14.17
C ALA A 649 -11.47 3.35 -14.59
N LEU A 650 -10.55 3.28 -15.56
CA LEU A 650 -9.82 2.07 -15.93
C LEU A 650 -9.02 1.53 -14.74
N GLU A 651 -8.22 2.38 -14.08
CA GLU A 651 -7.37 2.02 -12.93
C GLU A 651 -8.20 1.58 -11.72
N THR A 652 -9.31 2.28 -11.44
CA THR A 652 -10.24 1.92 -10.35
C THR A 652 -10.94 0.59 -10.65
N SER A 653 -11.43 0.39 -11.87
CA SER A 653 -12.14 -0.85 -12.26
C SER A 653 -11.19 -2.06 -12.31
N ALA A 654 -9.96 -1.89 -12.80
CA ALA A 654 -8.89 -2.88 -12.73
C ALA A 654 -8.57 -3.25 -11.26
N THR A 655 -8.46 -2.25 -10.38
CA THR A 655 -8.23 -2.47 -8.94
C THR A 655 -9.37 -3.30 -8.33
N VAL A 656 -10.64 -2.91 -8.53
CA VAL A 656 -11.79 -3.64 -7.97
C VAL A 656 -11.89 -5.06 -8.52
N CYS A 657 -11.58 -5.26 -9.80
CA CYS A 657 -11.50 -6.57 -10.44
C CYS A 657 -10.42 -7.44 -9.78
N LEU A 658 -9.15 -7.06 -9.90
CA LEU A 658 -8.00 -7.85 -9.45
C LEU A 658 -8.01 -8.10 -7.94
N THR A 659 -8.18 -7.04 -7.14
CA THR A 659 -8.16 -7.15 -5.68
C THR A 659 -9.35 -7.94 -5.14
N GLY A 660 -10.48 -7.92 -5.85
CA GLY A 660 -11.65 -8.72 -5.53
C GLY A 660 -11.49 -10.20 -5.91
N LEU A 661 -10.96 -10.49 -7.11
CA LEU A 661 -10.70 -11.87 -7.57
C LEU A 661 -9.63 -12.57 -6.72
N GLY A 662 -8.53 -11.89 -6.38
CA GLY A 662 -7.54 -12.43 -5.44
C GLY A 662 -8.15 -12.72 -4.07
N SER A 663 -8.96 -11.79 -3.56
CA SER A 663 -9.68 -11.97 -2.28
C SER A 663 -10.70 -13.12 -2.34
N LEU A 664 -11.29 -13.37 -3.50
CA LEU A 664 -12.27 -14.43 -3.73
C LEU A 664 -11.60 -15.81 -3.65
N VAL A 665 -10.46 -16.00 -4.34
CA VAL A 665 -9.67 -17.24 -4.28
C VAL A 665 -9.31 -17.56 -2.83
N LEU A 666 -8.84 -16.57 -2.05
CA LEU A 666 -8.55 -16.74 -0.63
C LEU A 666 -9.81 -17.04 0.21
N ALA A 667 -10.92 -16.34 -0.03
CA ALA A 667 -12.18 -16.54 0.70
C ALA A 667 -12.79 -17.93 0.47
N LEU A 668 -12.52 -18.55 -0.68
CA LEU A 668 -12.94 -19.90 -1.05
C LEU A 668 -12.06 -21.00 -0.40
N VAL A 669 -10.87 -20.70 0.12
CA VAL A 669 -10.07 -21.71 0.84
C VAL A 669 -10.80 -22.15 2.13
N PRO A 670 -11.07 -23.45 2.35
CA PRO A 670 -11.98 -23.91 3.39
C PRO A 670 -11.36 -23.99 4.80
N LEU A 671 -10.42 -23.09 5.14
CA LEU A 671 -9.60 -23.13 6.35
C LEU A 671 -10.04 -22.13 7.45
N SER A 672 -9.62 -22.40 8.69
CA SER A 672 -9.57 -21.42 9.80
C SER A 672 -10.90 -20.66 10.05
N SER A 673 -10.89 -19.33 9.93
CA SER A 673 -12.05 -18.43 10.07
C SER A 673 -12.57 -17.89 8.72
N LEU A 674 -12.12 -18.45 7.59
CA LEU A 674 -12.47 -17.95 6.24
C LEU A 674 -13.93 -18.29 5.88
N PRO A 675 -14.57 -17.48 5.00
CA PRO A 675 -15.95 -17.71 4.53
C PRO A 675 -16.17 -19.14 3.99
N GLY A 676 -15.24 -19.63 3.17
CA GLY A 676 -15.29 -20.94 2.53
C GLY A 676 -15.45 -22.10 3.51
N ARG A 677 -14.86 -22.01 4.71
CA ARG A 677 -15.03 -23.05 5.75
C ARG A 677 -16.50 -23.16 6.18
N ARG A 678 -17.18 -22.02 6.38
CA ARG A 678 -18.59 -21.98 6.83
C ARG A 678 -19.53 -22.45 5.73
N ILE A 679 -19.29 -22.00 4.49
CA ILE A 679 -20.07 -22.43 3.33
C ILE A 679 -19.96 -23.95 3.15
N TRP A 680 -18.75 -24.53 3.21
CA TRP A 680 -18.53 -25.98 3.13
C TRP A 680 -19.21 -26.76 4.26
N ALA A 681 -19.22 -26.23 5.49
CA ALA A 681 -19.87 -26.86 6.63
C ALA A 681 -21.39 -26.92 6.46
N TRP A 682 -21.98 -25.93 5.79
CA TRP A 682 -23.41 -25.86 5.51
C TRP A 682 -23.83 -26.60 4.22
N SER A 683 -23.06 -26.47 3.14
CA SER A 683 -23.29 -27.16 1.86
C SER A 683 -22.00 -27.30 1.05
N ARG A 684 -21.47 -28.53 0.98
CA ARG A 684 -20.31 -28.89 0.15
C ARG A 684 -20.52 -28.65 -1.36
N PRO A 685 -21.64 -29.07 -2.01
CA PRO A 685 -21.81 -28.85 -3.45
C PRO A 685 -21.93 -27.36 -3.79
N LEU A 686 -22.56 -26.55 -2.93
CA LEU A 686 -22.61 -25.10 -3.10
C LEU A 686 -21.21 -24.47 -3.02
N HIS A 687 -20.39 -24.92 -2.07
CA HIS A 687 -19.00 -24.47 -1.99
C HIS A 687 -18.22 -24.84 -3.25
N VAL A 688 -18.29 -26.09 -3.71
CA VAL A 688 -17.58 -26.53 -4.92
C VAL A 688 -18.03 -25.74 -6.15
N GLY A 689 -19.34 -25.49 -6.31
CA GLY A 689 -19.87 -24.65 -7.39
C GLY A 689 -19.34 -23.21 -7.34
N LEU A 690 -19.31 -22.59 -6.15
CA LEU A 690 -18.74 -21.24 -5.97
C LEU A 690 -17.22 -21.23 -6.23
N SER A 691 -16.50 -22.28 -5.84
CA SER A 691 -15.08 -22.41 -6.13
C SER A 691 -14.81 -22.55 -7.61
N VAL A 692 -15.59 -23.37 -8.34
CA VAL A 692 -15.44 -23.52 -9.79
C VAL A 692 -15.74 -22.20 -10.50
N VAL A 693 -16.88 -21.54 -10.22
CA VAL A 693 -17.25 -20.28 -10.86
C VAL A 693 -16.26 -19.15 -10.52
N GLY A 694 -15.90 -19.01 -9.23
CA GLY A 694 -15.03 -17.93 -8.78
C GLY A 694 -13.59 -18.07 -9.24
N VAL A 695 -13.04 -19.29 -9.23
CA VAL A 695 -11.67 -19.54 -9.70
C VAL A 695 -11.60 -19.57 -11.23
N ALA A 696 -12.65 -20.00 -11.93
CA ALA A 696 -12.70 -19.85 -13.38
C ALA A 696 -12.72 -18.37 -13.79
N ALA A 697 -13.47 -17.51 -13.09
CA ALA A 697 -13.43 -16.06 -13.33
C ALA A 697 -12.05 -15.45 -13.01
N ALA A 698 -11.40 -15.88 -11.92
CA ALA A 698 -10.04 -15.44 -11.60
C ALA A 698 -9.03 -15.88 -12.66
N ALA A 699 -9.02 -17.17 -13.03
CA ALA A 699 -8.12 -17.72 -14.05
C ALA A 699 -8.35 -17.07 -15.42
N ALA A 700 -9.61 -16.87 -15.83
CA ALA A 700 -10.00 -16.18 -17.06
C ALA A 700 -9.39 -14.77 -17.20
N VAL A 701 -9.19 -14.07 -16.07
CA VAL A 701 -8.55 -12.75 -16.00
C VAL A 701 -7.02 -12.85 -15.89
N LEU A 702 -6.50 -13.81 -15.11
CA LEU A 702 -5.06 -13.99 -14.90
C LEU A 702 -4.32 -14.63 -16.10
N THR A 703 -5.04 -15.34 -16.99
CA THR A 703 -4.44 -16.13 -18.09
C THR A 703 -4.98 -15.74 -19.47
N GLY A 704 -5.55 -14.55 -19.62
CA GLY A 704 -6.06 -14.04 -20.90
C GLY A 704 -5.34 -12.76 -21.30
N GLY A 705 -5.29 -12.48 -22.60
CA GLY A 705 -4.49 -11.38 -23.16
C GLY A 705 -3.01 -11.75 -23.28
N SER A 706 -2.14 -10.74 -23.18
CA SER A 706 -0.67 -10.85 -23.19
C SER A 706 -0.05 -11.21 -21.83
N SER A 707 -0.87 -11.57 -20.83
CA SER A 707 -0.49 -11.85 -19.45
C SER A 707 0.70 -12.83 -19.32
N SER A 708 1.69 -12.49 -18.50
CA SER A 708 2.87 -13.33 -18.23
C SER A 708 2.69 -14.33 -17.08
N PHE A 709 1.49 -14.40 -16.49
CA PHE A 709 1.23 -15.17 -15.28
C PHE A 709 1.71 -16.64 -15.40
N PRO A 710 2.61 -17.13 -14.52
CA PRO A 710 3.29 -18.41 -14.67
C PRO A 710 2.41 -19.58 -14.22
N VAL A 711 1.36 -19.87 -15.00
CA VAL A 711 0.34 -20.91 -14.72
C VAL A 711 0.98 -22.26 -14.40
N GLY A 712 1.97 -22.70 -15.19
CA GLY A 712 2.68 -23.96 -14.95
C GLY A 712 3.38 -23.99 -13.59
N GLY A 713 4.09 -22.92 -13.22
CA GLY A 713 4.72 -22.78 -11.91
C GLY A 713 3.71 -22.77 -10.76
N ALA A 714 2.58 -22.08 -10.92
CA ALA A 714 1.50 -22.06 -9.93
C ALA A 714 0.86 -23.44 -9.72
N VAL A 715 0.63 -24.20 -10.79
CA VAL A 715 0.09 -25.57 -10.71
C VAL A 715 1.10 -26.53 -10.05
N VAL A 716 2.39 -26.42 -10.37
CA VAL A 716 3.45 -27.22 -9.73
C VAL A 716 3.56 -26.89 -8.23
N ALA A 717 3.56 -25.60 -7.86
CA ALA A 717 3.59 -25.19 -6.45
C ALA A 717 2.35 -25.69 -5.67
N ALA A 718 1.17 -25.66 -6.30
CA ALA A 718 -0.05 -26.23 -5.72
C ALA A 718 0.04 -27.76 -5.57
N ALA A 719 0.60 -28.47 -6.56
CA ALA A 719 0.77 -29.93 -6.51
C ALA A 719 1.78 -30.37 -5.43
N VAL A 720 2.91 -29.66 -5.29
CA VAL A 720 3.88 -29.91 -4.19
C VAL A 720 3.21 -29.67 -2.84
N THR A 721 2.47 -28.58 -2.69
CA THR A 721 1.73 -28.26 -1.46
C THR A 721 0.66 -29.33 -1.16
N ALA A 722 -0.05 -29.82 -2.18
CA ALA A 722 -1.02 -30.90 -2.08
C ALA A 722 -0.37 -32.20 -1.59
N GLY A 723 0.79 -32.56 -2.16
CA GLY A 723 1.56 -33.74 -1.76
C GLY A 723 2.00 -33.68 -0.29
N LEU A 724 2.51 -32.54 0.17
CA LEU A 724 2.85 -32.32 1.58
C LEU A 724 1.63 -32.41 2.50
N CYS A 725 0.49 -31.81 2.12
CA CYS A 725 -0.75 -31.92 2.89
C CYS A 725 -1.25 -33.37 2.99
N LEU A 726 -1.14 -34.14 1.90
CA LEU A 726 -1.51 -35.55 1.86
C LEU A 726 -0.55 -36.40 2.70
N ALA A 727 0.76 -36.16 2.64
CA ALA A 727 1.76 -36.86 3.43
C ALA A 727 1.53 -36.68 4.94
N VAL A 728 1.25 -35.44 5.39
CA VAL A 728 0.87 -35.18 6.80
C VAL A 728 -0.42 -35.90 7.17
N TRP A 729 -1.43 -35.88 6.30
CA TRP A 729 -2.68 -36.60 6.57
C TRP A 729 -2.49 -38.12 6.64
N LEU A 730 -1.70 -38.72 5.73
CA LEU A 730 -1.39 -40.15 5.76
C LEU A 730 -0.61 -40.53 7.03
N TRP A 731 0.44 -39.78 7.37
CA TRP A 731 1.21 -40.00 8.59
C TRP A 731 0.33 -39.99 9.84
N THR A 732 -0.44 -38.92 10.01
CA THR A 732 -1.29 -38.71 11.19
C THR A 732 -2.50 -39.65 11.28
N SER A 733 -2.86 -40.35 10.19
CA SER A 733 -4.00 -41.28 10.13
C SER A 733 -3.60 -42.76 10.14
N PHE A 734 -2.36 -43.11 9.75
CA PHE A 734 -1.94 -44.51 9.53
C PHE A 734 -0.58 -44.88 10.12
N VAL A 735 0.27 -43.92 10.50
CA VAL A 735 1.64 -44.19 11.00
C VAL A 735 1.81 -43.80 12.47
N GLU A 736 1.21 -42.69 12.87
CA GLU A 736 1.24 -42.22 14.26
C GLU A 736 0.25 -43.02 15.11
N ILE A 737 0.77 -44.00 15.86
CA ILE A 737 -0.02 -44.83 16.79
C ILE A 737 -0.61 -43.92 17.87
N THR A 738 -1.94 -43.93 17.99
CA THR A 738 -2.65 -43.25 19.08
C THR A 738 -2.38 -43.96 20.40
N PRO A 739 -2.13 -43.24 21.52
CA PRO A 739 -1.84 -43.87 22.81
C PRO A 739 -3.03 -44.59 23.46
N ASP A 740 -4.18 -44.64 22.79
CA ASP A 740 -5.33 -45.47 23.16
C ASP A 740 -5.29 -46.86 22.46
N ASP A 741 -4.38 -47.07 21.49
CA ASP A 741 -4.17 -48.32 20.74
C ASP A 741 -2.86 -49.07 21.13
N ALA A 742 -2.17 -48.61 22.19
CA ALA A 742 -0.90 -49.15 22.69
C ALA A 742 -0.95 -49.47 24.20
#